data_AF-A0A937N9R6-F1
#
_entry.id   AF-A0A937N9R6-F1
#
_cell.length_a   1.000
_cell.length_b   1.000
_cell.length_c   1.000
_cell.angle_alpha   90.00
_cell.angle_beta   90.00
_cell.angle_gamma   90.00
#
_symmetry.space_group_name_H-M   'P 1'
#
loop_
_entity.id
_entity.type
_entity.pdbx_description
1 polymer ?
#
loop_
_entity_poly.entity_id
_entity_poly.type
_entity_poly.pdbx_seq_one_letter_code
_entity_poly.pdbx_strand_id
1 'polypeptide(L)'
;MKMQWHQDVAFDRLREHEQLIRGAVGTNEDTTRLRAIDTTLFDVLGWDKLIVETEKYCRAVGYADYAFSQDESMCLILEAKRQDTTFVLPEKKLGDGVVGFGLLASECPAAGDALRQATGYAASEGARYVAISNGHQWILGLAFVQDQPIEQRSVYVFQSFDDIAKRFSQFWDCFSPEGIFSNTAASRLLESRKASAPDKLSDHISNYPAPADRNVIVNEIEVVVGLIWDQMNLDEGEEQFLRECYVRPEASTDSITEAKEILQQRFDTDQSVSQEALDATDLPTLIETYKPEKPIIVLGRIGHGKSTFLRYLRLIEAEEVLRKYIQIDIDFLDRPDKAADVAAFMYSQIDDQLRSRYDADIAEDGLVRGVLHSDLSRFKKTPTGKFYSDDKEAFRKHELEHIQQLQKDKHSYFGKVFYHLKHGRGHSTALFFDNLDRRGDDIQEEAFLRASAIARDWSCLVFVCLRPSTFYRSKGDGILDTVAPKTLAVAPPKTSVLLKKRLQYSAQVAEGDRPDLWKRTALSANVSVHLRSTAKFLRCCAESFFKSKELAWLFEAASNGNVRDLLRYVRVVLTSKHLDTGKILDKIGNGGYRIPVHEALRALLYGDKMHFDPDTSVFVNLFDIQRADPMEHFSRMLALRYLDQIPPGTPTYAYCRLDVVIQYLCQLGYSGDHATSTIRYLYSRKCCEGRVPDQNWKDVSGDIRITNLGRYTINDVIYTFDYHGAVVVDTPILDEKKRAVIRDVFPIRRRLDRGDAFVDYLRSASRAVQDADAVRFCDRVFDTVKRRIEQIRASLDS
;
A
#
# COMPACT_ATOMS: atom_id res chain seq x y z
N MET A 1 -35.75 0.42 -18.04
CA MET A 1 -34.48 0.90 -17.45
C MET A 1 -34.81 2.20 -16.73
N LYS A 2 -34.97 2.21 -15.40
CA LYS A 2 -35.18 3.48 -14.66
C LYS A 2 -33.88 4.28 -14.82
N MET A 3 -33.96 5.48 -15.39
CA MET A 3 -32.81 6.39 -15.47
C MET A 3 -32.32 6.61 -14.04
N GLN A 4 -31.06 6.28 -13.78
CA GLN A 4 -30.47 6.45 -12.46
C GLN A 4 -30.29 7.95 -12.24
N TRP A 5 -30.97 8.50 -11.23
CA TRP A 5 -31.00 9.93 -10.97
C TRP A 5 -29.66 10.35 -10.35
N HIS A 6 -28.81 11.00 -11.13
CA HIS A 6 -27.44 11.38 -10.76
C HIS A 6 -27.29 12.90 -10.76
N GLN A 7 -26.25 13.40 -10.07
CA GLN A 7 -25.97 14.82 -9.90
C GLN A 7 -25.94 15.61 -11.22
N ASP A 8 -25.36 15.06 -12.30
CA ASP A 8 -25.29 15.73 -13.61
C ASP A 8 -26.70 15.93 -14.21
N VAL A 9 -27.55 14.90 -14.10
CA VAL A 9 -28.95 14.95 -14.58
C VAL A 9 -29.75 15.98 -13.79
N ALA A 10 -29.55 16.03 -12.47
CA ALA A 10 -30.22 17.01 -11.61
C ALA A 10 -29.79 18.44 -11.93
N PHE A 11 -28.51 18.66 -12.28
CA PHE A 11 -28.03 19.99 -12.68
C PHE A 11 -28.66 20.46 -13.99
N ASP A 12 -28.83 19.56 -14.95
CA ASP A 12 -29.53 19.87 -16.21
C ASP A 12 -31.00 20.22 -15.94
N ARG A 13 -31.68 19.48 -15.06
CA ARG A 13 -33.06 19.79 -14.63
C ARG A 13 -33.19 21.16 -13.96
N LEU A 14 -32.22 21.55 -13.13
CA LEU A 14 -32.22 22.89 -12.52
C LEU A 14 -32.25 23.99 -13.60
N ARG A 15 -31.48 23.82 -14.68
CA ARG A 15 -31.42 24.77 -15.81
C ARG A 15 -32.71 24.77 -16.61
N GLU A 16 -33.30 23.60 -16.88
CA GLU A 16 -34.58 23.50 -17.59
C GLU A 16 -35.71 24.25 -16.87
N HIS A 17 -35.71 24.20 -15.53
CA HIS A 17 -36.74 24.82 -14.69
C HIS A 17 -36.41 26.26 -14.24
N GLU A 18 -35.33 26.87 -14.73
CA GLU A 18 -34.88 28.20 -14.30
C GLU A 18 -35.97 29.27 -14.41
N GLN A 19 -36.65 29.36 -15.56
CA GLN A 19 -37.68 30.38 -15.78
C GLN A 19 -38.88 30.20 -14.84
N LEU A 20 -39.23 28.95 -14.51
CA LEU A 20 -40.34 28.64 -13.60
C LEU A 20 -39.99 29.01 -12.16
N ILE A 21 -38.79 28.61 -11.70
CA ILE A 21 -38.31 28.87 -10.33
C ILE A 21 -38.10 30.37 -10.10
N ARG A 22 -37.47 31.08 -11.06
CA ARG A 22 -37.30 32.53 -10.98
C ARG A 22 -38.61 33.30 -11.17
N GLY A 23 -39.58 32.75 -11.89
CA GLY A 23 -40.87 33.37 -12.17
C GLY A 23 -41.85 33.41 -10.99
N ALA A 24 -41.49 32.85 -9.83
CA ALA A 24 -42.30 32.87 -8.61
C ALA A 24 -42.21 34.19 -7.81
N VAL A 25 -41.39 35.16 -8.25
CA VAL A 25 -41.11 36.41 -7.52
C VAL A 25 -42.39 37.22 -7.29
N GLY A 26 -42.60 37.68 -6.05
CA GLY A 26 -43.78 38.48 -5.67
C GLY A 26 -45.08 37.68 -5.49
N THR A 27 -44.99 36.34 -5.47
CA THR A 27 -46.17 35.48 -5.27
C THR A 27 -46.40 35.15 -3.80
N ASN A 28 -47.63 34.70 -3.48
CA ASN A 28 -47.93 34.22 -2.13
C ASN A 28 -47.18 32.91 -1.81
N GLU A 29 -47.25 32.51 -0.54
CA GLU A 29 -46.51 31.36 -0.01
C GLU A 29 -46.85 30.05 -0.74
N ASP A 30 -48.14 29.76 -0.91
CA ASP A 30 -48.63 28.58 -1.64
C ASP A 30 -48.10 28.51 -3.09
N THR A 31 -48.04 29.66 -3.77
CA THR A 31 -47.53 29.73 -5.15
C THR A 31 -46.01 29.59 -5.19
N THR A 32 -45.29 30.12 -4.19
CA THR A 32 -43.84 29.96 -4.04
C THR A 32 -43.50 28.48 -3.81
N ARG A 33 -44.27 27.80 -2.95
CA ARG A 33 -44.16 26.36 -2.70
C ARG A 33 -44.34 25.56 -3.99
N LEU A 34 -45.45 25.79 -4.69
CA LEU A 34 -45.78 25.03 -5.91
C LEU A 34 -44.80 25.25 -7.07
N ARG A 35 -44.37 26.48 -7.33
CA ARG A 35 -43.58 26.82 -8.53
C ARG A 35 -42.07 26.73 -8.34
N ALA A 36 -41.59 26.95 -7.12
CA ALA A 36 -40.15 26.99 -6.86
C ALA A 36 -39.71 25.82 -5.99
N ILE A 37 -40.31 25.65 -4.80
CA ILE A 37 -39.84 24.65 -3.82
C ILE A 37 -40.16 23.23 -4.29
N ASP A 38 -41.41 22.95 -4.68
CA ASP A 38 -41.85 21.64 -5.19
C ASP A 38 -41.05 21.24 -6.44
N THR A 39 -40.91 22.15 -7.40
CA THR A 39 -40.09 21.91 -8.60
C THR A 39 -38.64 21.59 -8.23
N THR A 40 -38.05 22.30 -7.27
CA THR A 40 -36.68 22.01 -6.83
C THR A 40 -36.59 20.66 -6.11
N LEU A 41 -37.54 20.32 -5.23
CA LEU A 41 -37.50 19.07 -4.47
C LEU A 41 -37.74 17.84 -5.36
N PHE A 42 -38.77 17.89 -6.20
CA PHE A 42 -39.26 16.72 -6.92
C PHE A 42 -38.70 16.61 -8.34
N ASP A 43 -38.62 17.72 -9.08
CA ASP A 43 -38.23 17.71 -10.50
C ASP A 43 -36.71 17.91 -10.70
N VAL A 44 -36.03 18.53 -9.72
CA VAL A 44 -34.57 18.74 -9.74
C VAL A 44 -33.84 17.75 -8.83
N LEU A 45 -34.12 17.76 -7.52
CA LEU A 45 -33.42 16.92 -6.54
C LEU A 45 -33.88 15.45 -6.53
N GLY A 46 -35.04 15.16 -7.13
CA GLY A 46 -35.52 13.79 -7.33
C GLY A 46 -36.06 13.11 -6.07
N TRP A 47 -36.61 13.87 -5.12
CA TRP A 47 -37.33 13.27 -3.98
C TRP A 47 -38.56 12.49 -4.47
N ASP A 48 -38.77 11.29 -3.92
CA ASP A 48 -40.01 10.54 -4.14
C ASP A 48 -41.13 11.14 -3.29
N LYS A 49 -42.26 11.49 -3.91
CA LYS A 49 -43.43 12.04 -3.21
C LYS A 49 -44.01 11.07 -2.16
N LEU A 50 -43.71 9.78 -2.26
CA LEU A 50 -44.12 8.78 -1.26
C LEU A 50 -43.41 8.92 0.09
N ILE A 51 -42.24 9.56 0.11
CA ILE A 51 -41.42 9.73 1.33
C ILE A 51 -41.36 11.18 1.81
N VAL A 52 -42.24 12.04 1.28
CA VAL A 52 -42.38 13.45 1.68
C VAL A 52 -43.82 13.73 2.06
N GLU A 53 -44.04 14.10 3.32
CA GLU A 53 -45.33 14.51 3.85
C GLU A 53 -45.40 16.05 3.88
N THR A 54 -46.47 16.61 3.32
CA THR A 54 -46.73 18.07 3.37
C THR A 54 -47.76 18.36 4.44
N GLU A 55 -47.68 19.54 5.07
CA GLU A 55 -48.55 19.92 6.20
C GLU A 55 -48.56 18.87 7.33
N LYS A 56 -47.36 18.39 7.71
CA LYS A 56 -47.24 17.39 8.77
C LYS A 56 -47.54 18.04 10.12
N TYR A 57 -48.50 17.48 10.86
CA TYR A 57 -48.80 17.94 12.22
C TYR A 57 -47.71 17.52 13.21
N CYS A 58 -47.03 18.50 13.81
CA CYS A 58 -46.03 18.33 14.86
C CYS A 58 -46.63 18.72 16.22
N ARG A 59 -46.75 17.73 17.11
CA ARG A 59 -47.45 17.88 18.39
C ARG A 59 -46.79 18.98 19.24
N ALA A 60 -47.59 19.96 19.67
CA ALA A 60 -47.19 21.14 20.46
C ALA A 60 -46.48 22.28 19.72
N VAL A 61 -46.22 22.18 18.41
CA VAL A 61 -45.49 23.23 17.64
C VAL A 61 -46.31 23.75 16.44
N GLY A 62 -47.15 22.92 15.80
CA GLY A 62 -47.98 23.34 14.66
C GLY A 62 -47.88 22.39 13.47
N TYR A 63 -47.88 22.93 12.25
CA TYR A 63 -47.75 22.16 11.01
C TYR A 63 -46.44 22.53 10.31
N ALA A 64 -45.66 21.52 9.90
CA ALA A 64 -44.45 21.71 9.10
C ALA A 64 -44.79 21.61 7.60
N ASP A 65 -44.24 22.51 6.78
CA ASP A 65 -44.54 22.56 5.35
C ASP A 65 -44.15 21.28 4.61
N TYR A 66 -42.94 20.77 4.88
CA TYR A 66 -42.42 19.53 4.32
C TYR A 66 -41.65 18.72 5.36
N ALA A 67 -41.97 17.44 5.45
CA ALA A 67 -41.33 16.46 6.33
C ALA A 67 -40.88 15.25 5.51
N PHE A 68 -39.58 14.95 5.55
CA PHE A 68 -38.94 13.94 4.71
C PHE A 68 -38.53 12.72 5.54
N SER A 69 -38.78 11.52 5.02
CA SER A 69 -38.50 10.27 5.72
C SER A 69 -37.60 9.32 4.93
N GLN A 70 -36.80 8.52 5.64
CA GLN A 70 -36.06 7.38 5.11
C GLN A 70 -36.45 6.15 5.93
N ASP A 71 -37.02 5.12 5.30
CA ASP A 71 -37.44 3.87 5.98
C ASP A 71 -38.22 4.17 7.28
N GLU A 72 -39.24 5.04 7.18
CA GLU A 72 -40.11 5.50 8.28
C GLU A 72 -39.44 6.42 9.33
N SER A 73 -38.13 6.71 9.21
CA SER A 73 -37.41 7.63 10.09
C SER A 73 -37.37 9.05 9.52
N MET A 74 -37.78 10.05 10.32
CA MET A 74 -37.74 11.46 9.92
C MET A 74 -36.29 11.93 9.76
N CYS A 75 -35.95 12.50 8.59
CA CYS A 75 -34.57 12.91 8.28
C CYS A 75 -34.41 14.43 8.17
N LEU A 76 -35.33 15.11 7.50
CA LEU A 76 -35.29 16.55 7.23
C LEU A 76 -36.68 17.16 7.46
N ILE A 77 -36.70 18.36 8.04
CA ILE A 77 -37.88 19.24 8.03
C ILE A 77 -37.52 20.53 7.31
N LEU A 78 -38.35 20.94 6.35
CA LEU A 78 -38.20 22.19 5.61
C LEU A 78 -39.39 23.10 5.88
N GLU A 79 -39.10 24.32 6.33
CA GLU A 79 -40.07 25.41 6.45
C GLU A 79 -39.99 26.31 5.21
N ALA A 80 -41.12 26.51 4.56
CA ALA A 80 -41.27 27.39 3.42
C ALA A 80 -41.65 28.80 3.88
N LYS A 81 -41.20 29.81 3.14
CA LYS A 81 -41.72 31.18 3.26
C LYS A 81 -41.98 31.73 1.86
N ARG A 82 -42.86 32.73 1.77
CA ARG A 82 -43.07 33.52 0.55
C ARG A 82 -41.76 34.19 0.09
N GLN A 83 -41.61 34.36 -1.22
CA GLN A 83 -40.35 34.80 -1.84
C GLN A 83 -39.84 36.17 -1.36
N ASP A 84 -40.75 37.05 -0.96
CA ASP A 84 -40.44 38.41 -0.48
C ASP A 84 -39.78 38.40 0.90
N THR A 85 -39.93 37.31 1.66
CA THR A 85 -39.24 37.08 2.93
C THR A 85 -37.79 36.70 2.65
N THR A 86 -36.91 37.69 2.65
CA THR A 86 -35.49 37.51 2.32
C THR A 86 -34.70 36.96 3.51
N PHE A 87 -33.91 35.91 3.30
CA PHE A 87 -33.06 35.29 4.31
C PHE A 87 -31.61 35.79 4.32
N VAL A 88 -31.15 36.35 3.20
CA VAL A 88 -29.83 37.01 3.08
C VAL A 88 -30.00 38.29 2.26
N LEU A 89 -29.57 39.42 2.81
CA LEU A 89 -29.70 40.73 2.16
C LEU A 89 -28.88 40.80 0.86
N PRO A 90 -29.42 41.35 -0.25
CA PRO A 90 -28.74 41.40 -1.55
C PRO A 90 -27.37 42.09 -1.57
N GLU A 91 -27.13 43.02 -0.64
CA GLU A 91 -25.87 43.78 -0.53
C GLU A 91 -24.77 43.00 0.22
N LYS A 92 -25.11 41.91 0.92
CA LYS A 92 -24.18 41.10 1.71
C LYS A 92 -23.88 39.79 0.98
N LYS A 93 -22.70 39.69 0.36
CA LYS A 93 -22.18 38.41 -0.11
C LYS A 93 -21.56 37.67 1.07
N LEU A 94 -22.25 36.66 1.59
CA LEU A 94 -21.61 35.67 2.47
C LEU A 94 -20.65 34.83 1.61
N GLY A 95 -19.52 34.42 2.18
CA GLY A 95 -18.56 33.58 1.44
C GLY A 95 -19.15 32.21 1.09
N ASP A 96 -18.50 31.49 0.17
CA ASP A 96 -18.95 30.17 -0.34
C ASP A 96 -18.94 29.04 0.74
N GLY A 97 -18.62 29.35 2.00
CA GLY A 97 -18.53 28.43 3.13
C GLY A 97 -19.78 28.40 4.03
N VAL A 98 -19.66 27.71 5.18
CA VAL A 98 -20.72 27.70 6.20
C VAL A 98 -20.79 29.04 6.94
N VAL A 99 -21.96 29.35 7.48
CA VAL A 99 -22.23 30.58 8.22
C VAL A 99 -22.69 30.23 9.64
N GLY A 100 -22.28 31.03 10.63
CA GLY A 100 -22.76 30.86 12.00
C GLY A 100 -24.23 31.25 12.11
N PHE A 101 -25.05 30.40 12.73
CA PHE A 101 -26.49 30.66 12.93
C PHE A 101 -26.73 32.01 13.61
N GLY A 102 -26.03 32.29 14.71
CA GLY A 102 -26.20 33.53 15.47
C GLY A 102 -25.93 34.79 14.64
N LEU A 103 -24.94 34.73 13.73
CA LEU A 103 -24.65 35.81 12.80
C LEU A 103 -25.83 35.98 11.82
N LEU A 104 -26.25 34.90 11.16
CA LEU A 104 -27.36 34.93 10.22
C LEU A 104 -28.66 35.46 10.86
N ALA A 105 -29.00 34.96 12.05
CA ALA A 105 -30.20 35.38 12.79
C ALA A 105 -30.14 36.86 13.22
N SER A 106 -28.94 37.38 13.53
CA SER A 106 -28.75 38.80 13.87
C SER A 106 -28.86 39.73 12.66
N GLU A 107 -28.39 39.28 11.50
CA GLU A 107 -28.41 40.08 10.28
C GLU A 107 -29.76 40.00 9.55
N CYS A 108 -30.45 38.86 9.66
CA CYS A 108 -31.73 38.56 9.02
C CYS A 108 -32.67 37.86 10.02
N PRO A 109 -33.45 38.63 10.82
CA PRO A 109 -34.37 38.08 11.81
C PRO A 109 -35.36 37.07 11.24
N ALA A 110 -35.86 37.29 10.02
CA ALA A 110 -36.77 36.37 9.33
C ALA A 110 -36.16 34.97 9.10
N ALA A 111 -34.86 34.88 8.79
CA ALA A 111 -34.16 33.60 8.68
C ALA A 111 -33.99 32.94 10.05
N GLY A 112 -33.68 33.74 11.07
CA GLY A 112 -33.56 33.27 12.45
C GLY A 112 -34.86 32.68 13.00
N ASP A 113 -35.99 33.36 12.78
CA ASP A 113 -37.30 32.92 13.22
C ASP A 113 -37.75 31.65 12.50
N ALA A 114 -37.60 31.60 11.16
CA ALA A 114 -37.94 30.42 10.37
C ALA A 114 -37.09 29.20 10.75
N LEU A 115 -35.78 29.36 10.99
CA LEU A 115 -34.95 28.22 11.42
C LEU A 115 -35.27 27.77 12.85
N ARG A 116 -35.61 28.68 13.77
CA ARG A 116 -36.07 28.28 15.12
C ARG A 116 -37.37 27.50 15.05
N GLN A 117 -38.29 27.94 14.19
CA GLN A 117 -39.55 27.25 13.92
C GLN A 117 -39.29 25.83 13.37
N ALA A 118 -38.50 25.71 12.30
CA ALA A 118 -38.09 24.42 11.74
C ALA A 118 -37.37 23.51 12.76
N THR A 119 -36.54 24.09 13.63
CA THR A 119 -35.86 23.36 14.72
C THR A 119 -36.84 22.86 15.77
N GLY A 120 -37.88 23.61 16.10
CA GLY A 120 -38.96 23.16 16.98
C GLY A 120 -39.67 21.93 16.42
N TYR A 121 -40.02 21.95 15.13
CA TYR A 121 -40.60 20.79 14.44
C TYR A 121 -39.63 19.60 14.43
N ALA A 122 -38.36 19.83 14.06
CA ALA A 122 -37.38 18.77 13.96
C ALA A 122 -37.09 18.11 15.32
N ALA A 123 -37.06 18.90 16.40
CA ALA A 123 -36.90 18.39 17.75
C ALA A 123 -38.12 17.55 18.22
N SER A 124 -39.34 17.92 17.81
CA SER A 124 -40.56 17.14 18.08
C SER A 124 -40.57 15.79 17.35
N GLU A 125 -40.20 15.80 16.07
CA GLU A 125 -40.33 14.63 15.18
C GLU A 125 -39.05 13.77 15.09
N GLY A 126 -37.97 14.19 15.74
CA GLY A 126 -36.69 13.50 15.71
C GLY A 126 -35.89 13.64 14.40
N ALA A 127 -36.16 14.70 13.63
CA ALA A 127 -35.43 14.97 12.39
C ALA A 127 -34.00 15.45 12.67
N ARG A 128 -33.03 14.98 11.88
CA ARG A 128 -31.62 15.40 12.00
C ARG A 128 -31.38 16.79 11.43
N TYR A 129 -31.97 17.05 10.27
CA TYR A 129 -31.76 18.28 9.51
C TYR A 129 -32.94 19.23 9.61
N VAL A 130 -32.63 20.51 9.58
CA VAL A 130 -33.60 21.60 9.41
C VAL A 130 -33.24 22.38 8.16
N ALA A 131 -34.24 22.75 7.38
CA ALA A 131 -34.08 23.62 6.25
C ALA A 131 -35.10 24.74 6.25
N ILE A 132 -34.74 25.86 5.64
CA ILE A 132 -35.69 26.91 5.27
C ILE A 132 -35.49 27.27 3.80
N SER A 133 -36.59 27.57 3.11
CA SER A 133 -36.55 28.02 1.71
C SER A 133 -37.63 29.05 1.40
N ASN A 134 -37.26 30.03 0.57
CA ASN A 134 -38.20 30.97 -0.06
C ASN A 134 -38.18 30.80 -1.60
N GLY A 135 -37.85 29.59 -2.05
CA GLY A 135 -37.72 29.22 -3.46
C GLY A 135 -36.32 29.47 -4.03
N HIS A 136 -35.81 30.69 -3.90
CA HIS A 136 -34.52 31.09 -4.50
C HIS A 136 -33.35 31.13 -3.50
N GLN A 137 -33.62 31.15 -2.20
CA GLN A 137 -32.64 31.02 -1.12
C GLN A 137 -32.94 29.77 -0.33
N TRP A 138 -31.88 29.02 0.02
CA TRP A 138 -31.99 27.75 0.71
C TRP A 138 -30.96 27.69 1.83
N ILE A 139 -31.38 27.30 3.03
CA ILE A 139 -30.50 27.20 4.18
C ILE A 139 -30.70 25.83 4.83
N LEU A 140 -29.61 25.15 5.18
CA LEU A 140 -29.62 23.85 5.87
C LEU A 140 -28.81 23.94 7.17
N GLY A 141 -29.34 23.39 8.25
CA GLY A 141 -28.66 23.26 9.53
C GLY A 141 -28.95 21.92 10.22
N LEU A 142 -28.32 21.73 11.37
CA LEU A 142 -28.58 20.59 12.26
C LEU A 142 -29.59 20.96 13.34
N ALA A 143 -30.60 20.09 13.50
CA ALA A 143 -31.64 20.23 14.53
C ALA A 143 -31.07 20.14 15.95
N PHE A 144 -30.01 19.35 16.13
CA PHE A 144 -29.30 19.18 17.38
C PHE A 144 -27.80 19.01 17.15
N VAL A 145 -27.01 19.65 18.01
CA VAL A 145 -25.57 19.44 18.14
C VAL A 145 -25.26 19.37 19.63
N GLN A 146 -24.57 18.32 20.06
CA GLN A 146 -24.21 18.13 21.46
C GLN A 146 -23.38 19.32 21.96
N ASP A 147 -23.70 19.80 23.17
CA ASP A 147 -23.03 20.92 23.84
C ASP A 147 -23.02 22.25 23.07
N GLN A 148 -23.90 22.42 22.07
CA GLN A 148 -24.03 23.67 21.32
C GLN A 148 -25.47 24.21 21.32
N PRO A 149 -25.71 25.37 21.97
CA PRO A 149 -26.92 26.17 21.78
C PRO A 149 -27.15 26.50 20.29
N ILE A 150 -28.40 26.73 19.89
CA ILE A 150 -28.77 26.97 18.49
C ILE A 150 -27.98 28.14 17.87
N GLU A 151 -27.71 29.18 18.65
CA GLU A 151 -26.94 30.37 18.24
C GLU A 151 -25.49 30.05 17.84
N GLN A 152 -24.92 28.98 18.40
CA GLN A 152 -23.54 28.58 18.18
C GLN A 152 -23.38 27.60 17.03
N ARG A 153 -24.48 27.12 16.43
CA ARG A 153 -24.45 26.17 15.33
C ARG A 153 -24.01 26.83 14.01
N SER A 154 -23.67 26.00 13.05
CA SER A 154 -23.37 26.40 11.67
C SER A 154 -24.51 25.99 10.74
N VAL A 155 -24.69 26.74 9.65
CA VAL A 155 -25.65 26.45 8.60
C VAL A 155 -25.01 26.64 7.23
N TYR A 156 -25.47 25.87 6.25
CA TYR A 156 -25.23 26.15 4.84
C TYR A 156 -26.20 27.21 4.35
N VAL A 157 -25.73 28.14 3.53
CA VAL A 157 -26.55 29.23 2.99
C VAL A 157 -26.33 29.28 1.48
N PHE A 158 -27.40 29.17 0.72
CA PHE A 158 -27.45 29.42 -0.72
C PHE A 158 -28.30 30.67 -0.96
N GLN A 159 -27.67 31.72 -1.45
CA GLN A 159 -28.18 33.09 -1.39
C GLN A 159 -29.10 33.46 -2.56
N SER A 160 -29.04 32.70 -3.65
CA SER A 160 -29.82 32.92 -4.87
C SER A 160 -29.80 31.68 -5.76
N PHE A 161 -30.63 31.69 -6.80
CA PHE A 161 -30.58 30.67 -7.85
C PHE A 161 -29.19 30.60 -8.52
N ASP A 162 -28.56 31.74 -8.80
CA ASP A 162 -27.22 31.79 -9.40
C ASP A 162 -26.15 31.15 -8.51
N ASP A 163 -26.28 31.34 -7.20
CA ASP A 163 -25.41 30.74 -6.20
C ASP A 163 -25.62 29.22 -6.09
N ILE A 164 -26.88 28.76 -6.15
CA ILE A 164 -27.22 27.34 -6.25
C ILE A 164 -26.60 26.71 -7.51
N ALA A 165 -26.75 27.36 -8.67
CA ALA A 165 -26.20 26.87 -9.92
C ALA A 165 -24.65 26.81 -9.91
N LYS A 166 -23.99 27.81 -9.32
CA LYS A 166 -22.53 27.85 -9.17
C LYS A 166 -22.02 26.77 -8.21
N ARG A 167 -22.74 26.51 -7.11
CA ARG A 167 -22.35 25.57 -6.04
C ARG A 167 -23.24 24.32 -6.02
N PHE A 168 -23.68 23.85 -7.18
CA PHE A 168 -24.69 22.81 -7.27
C PHE A 168 -24.25 21.49 -6.63
N SER A 169 -22.97 21.13 -6.69
CA SER A 169 -22.45 19.95 -5.99
C SER A 169 -22.66 20.02 -4.48
N GLN A 170 -22.43 21.19 -3.89
CA GLN A 170 -22.67 21.39 -2.46
C GLN A 170 -24.16 21.44 -2.14
N PHE A 171 -24.97 22.01 -3.04
CA PHE A 171 -26.43 22.01 -2.92
C PHE A 171 -27.01 20.60 -2.96
N TRP A 172 -26.52 19.76 -3.87
CA TRP A 172 -26.84 18.34 -3.97
C TRP A 172 -26.51 17.61 -2.68
N ASP A 173 -25.28 17.74 -2.16
CA ASP A 173 -24.86 17.14 -0.88
C ASP A 173 -25.76 17.56 0.30
N CYS A 174 -26.39 18.74 0.23
CA CYS A 174 -27.21 19.31 1.29
C CYS A 174 -28.69 18.92 1.22
N PHE A 175 -29.27 18.80 0.02
CA PHE A 175 -30.73 18.71 -0.13
C PHE A 175 -31.22 17.50 -0.94
N SER A 176 -30.32 16.76 -1.62
CA SER A 176 -30.72 15.54 -2.32
C SER A 176 -30.99 14.39 -1.35
N PRO A 177 -31.80 13.38 -1.74
CA PRO A 177 -31.97 12.17 -0.93
C PRO A 177 -30.64 11.51 -0.58
N GLU A 178 -29.73 11.38 -1.57
CA GLU A 178 -28.41 10.79 -1.38
C GLU A 178 -27.57 11.58 -0.35
N GLY A 179 -27.55 12.91 -0.45
CA GLY A 179 -26.80 13.78 0.45
C GLY A 179 -27.31 13.71 1.89
N ILE A 180 -28.64 13.74 2.07
CA ILE A 180 -29.27 13.65 3.39
C ILE A 180 -29.04 12.27 4.03
N PHE A 181 -29.22 11.18 3.28
CA PHE A 181 -29.07 9.82 3.81
C PHE A 181 -27.61 9.46 4.12
N SER A 182 -26.67 9.94 3.31
CA SER A 182 -25.21 9.73 3.51
C SER A 182 -24.61 10.57 4.65
N ASN A 183 -25.34 11.56 5.15
CA ASN A 183 -24.93 12.46 6.23
C ASN A 183 -23.73 13.37 5.94
N THR A 184 -23.41 13.55 4.67
CA THR A 184 -22.27 14.36 4.21
C THR A 184 -22.35 15.80 4.71
N ALA A 185 -23.54 16.41 4.67
CA ALA A 185 -23.75 17.79 5.13
C ALA A 185 -23.56 17.93 6.65
N ALA A 186 -24.03 16.97 7.46
CA ALA A 186 -23.86 16.99 8.91
C ALA A 186 -22.38 16.95 9.31
N SER A 187 -21.60 16.04 8.72
CA SER A 187 -20.17 15.91 9.02
C SER A 187 -19.42 17.21 8.78
N ARG A 188 -19.64 17.86 7.63
CA ARG A 188 -19.00 19.14 7.31
C ARG A 188 -19.46 20.29 8.22
N LEU A 189 -20.75 20.36 8.57
CA LEU A 189 -21.26 21.38 9.49
C LEU A 189 -20.60 21.25 10.88
N LEU A 190 -20.42 20.03 11.37
CA LEU A 190 -19.74 19.75 12.64
C LEU A 190 -18.24 20.06 12.58
N GLU A 191 -17.57 19.81 11.45
CA GLU A 191 -16.14 20.06 11.28
C GLU A 191 -15.78 21.53 11.04
N SER A 192 -16.69 22.29 10.44
CA SER A 192 -16.44 23.65 9.96
C SER A 192 -16.01 24.68 11.01
N ARG A 193 -16.34 24.45 12.29
CA ARG A 193 -15.93 25.31 13.41
C ARG A 193 -14.70 24.82 14.16
N LYS A 194 -14.18 23.63 13.86
CA LYS A 194 -12.95 23.18 14.49
C LYS A 194 -11.81 24.04 13.91
N ALA A 195 -11.24 24.90 14.75
CA ALA A 195 -10.05 25.66 14.39
C ALA A 195 -8.98 24.71 13.88
N SER A 196 -8.13 25.14 12.95
CA SER A 196 -6.95 24.37 12.59
C SER A 196 -6.11 24.11 13.83
N ALA A 197 -5.43 22.97 13.87
CA ALA A 197 -4.44 22.72 14.91
C ALA A 197 -3.41 23.86 14.93
N PRO A 198 -2.90 24.25 16.11
CA PRO A 198 -1.81 25.22 16.19
C PRO A 198 -0.55 24.67 15.50
N ASP A 199 0.36 25.56 15.13
CA ASP A 199 1.65 25.20 14.57
C ASP A 199 2.40 24.20 15.46
N LYS A 200 3.11 23.28 14.81
CA LYS A 200 3.97 22.30 15.47
C LYS A 200 5.25 22.98 15.95
N LEU A 201 5.93 22.35 16.91
CA LEU A 201 7.26 22.83 17.31
C LEU A 201 8.25 22.78 16.13
N SER A 202 8.11 21.80 15.23
CA SER A 202 8.88 21.71 13.98
C SER A 202 8.83 22.98 13.13
N ASP A 203 7.67 23.64 13.07
CA ASP A 203 7.46 24.84 12.24
C ASP A 203 8.24 26.05 12.77
N HIS A 204 8.69 25.99 14.02
CA HIS A 204 9.49 27.02 14.68
C HIS A 204 10.99 26.67 14.79
N ILE A 205 11.41 25.49 14.32
CA ILE A 205 12.81 25.08 14.33
C ILE A 205 13.48 25.53 13.03
N SER A 206 14.56 26.32 13.14
CA SER A 206 15.34 26.74 11.98
C SER A 206 16.01 25.55 11.30
N ASN A 207 15.91 25.48 9.96
CA ASN A 207 16.45 24.39 9.12
C ASN A 207 15.85 23.01 9.46
N TYR A 208 14.58 22.94 9.86
CA TYR A 208 13.91 21.67 10.11
C TYR A 208 13.63 20.88 8.82
N PRO A 209 13.87 19.56 8.80
CA PRO A 209 14.62 18.79 9.79
C PRO A 209 16.13 18.95 9.56
N ALA A 210 16.88 19.28 10.62
CA ALA A 210 18.31 19.55 10.49
C ALA A 210 19.10 18.24 10.27
N PRO A 211 20.17 18.23 9.43
CA PRO A 211 21.02 17.06 9.30
C PRO A 211 21.80 16.82 10.60
N ALA A 212 21.98 15.55 10.98
CA ALA A 212 22.84 15.21 12.11
C ALA A 212 24.34 15.29 11.72
N ASP A 213 25.25 15.43 12.69
CA ASP A 213 26.71 15.55 12.45
C ASP A 213 27.52 14.88 13.55
N ARG A 214 27.83 13.56 13.45
CA ARG A 214 28.50 12.80 14.55
C ARG A 214 29.30 11.54 14.20
N ASN A 215 29.56 11.19 12.94
CA ASN A 215 30.02 9.83 12.67
C ASN A 215 31.24 9.76 11.72
N VAL A 216 32.34 9.15 12.19
CA VAL A 216 33.70 9.24 11.61
C VAL A 216 33.94 8.21 10.50
N ILE A 217 33.23 7.08 10.52
CA ILE A 217 33.43 5.94 9.60
C ILE A 217 32.23 5.69 8.65
N VAL A 218 31.30 6.65 8.53
CA VAL A 218 30.08 6.47 7.72
C VAL A 218 30.41 6.25 6.25
N ASN A 219 31.37 6.99 5.71
CA ASN A 219 31.74 6.89 4.30
C ASN A 219 32.24 5.48 3.97
N GLU A 220 33.07 4.89 4.82
CA GLU A 220 33.57 3.53 4.67
C GLU A 220 32.47 2.48 4.83
N ILE A 221 31.53 2.68 5.78
CA ILE A 221 30.37 1.79 5.93
C ILE A 221 29.49 1.85 4.68
N GLU A 222 29.17 3.05 4.18
CA GLU A 222 28.35 3.23 2.98
C GLU A 222 28.98 2.56 1.75
N VAL A 223 30.30 2.70 1.58
CA VAL A 223 31.03 2.02 0.51
C VAL A 223 30.93 0.50 0.67
N VAL A 224 31.29 -0.07 1.82
CA VAL A 224 31.32 -1.52 2.01
C VAL A 224 29.91 -2.13 1.93
N VAL A 225 28.93 -1.52 2.60
CA VAL A 225 27.55 -2.00 2.63
C VAL A 225 26.89 -1.81 1.26
N GLY A 226 27.06 -0.66 0.61
CA GLY A 226 26.53 -0.41 -0.73
C GLY A 226 27.07 -1.40 -1.76
N LEU A 227 28.37 -1.71 -1.70
CA LEU A 227 28.97 -2.70 -2.60
C LEU A 227 28.36 -4.09 -2.47
N ILE A 228 28.00 -4.51 -1.27
CA ILE A 228 27.58 -5.89 -1.02
C ILE A 228 26.06 -6.03 -1.04
N TRP A 229 25.34 -5.03 -0.58
CA TRP A 229 23.89 -5.11 -0.38
C TRP A 229 23.12 -4.57 -1.58
N ASP A 230 23.67 -3.61 -2.32
CA ASP A 230 23.03 -3.06 -3.52
C ASP A 230 23.43 -3.82 -4.80
N GLN A 231 24.63 -4.41 -4.86
CA GLN A 231 25.12 -5.12 -6.06
C GLN A 231 24.71 -6.61 -6.14
N MET A 232 23.51 -6.97 -5.67
CA MET A 232 22.97 -8.33 -5.80
C MET A 232 22.73 -8.79 -7.26
N ASN A 233 23.31 -8.16 -8.29
CA ASN A 233 23.02 -8.39 -9.71
C ASN A 233 24.27 -8.51 -10.61
N LEU A 234 25.45 -8.86 -10.07
CA LEU A 234 26.68 -9.02 -10.89
C LEU A 234 27.15 -10.48 -10.91
N ASP A 235 27.20 -11.06 -12.12
CA ASP A 235 27.39 -12.49 -12.42
C ASP A 235 28.66 -13.15 -11.84
N GLU A 236 29.73 -12.40 -11.56
CA GLU A 236 31.04 -13.00 -11.20
C GLU A 236 31.32 -13.08 -9.68
N GLY A 237 30.58 -12.36 -8.83
CA GLY A 237 30.72 -12.41 -7.36
C GLY A 237 29.57 -13.12 -6.64
N GLU A 238 28.59 -13.59 -7.41
CA GLU A 238 27.28 -14.02 -6.92
C GLU A 238 27.33 -15.39 -6.23
N GLU A 239 28.12 -16.33 -6.74
CA GLU A 239 28.18 -17.70 -6.20
C GLU A 239 28.69 -17.72 -4.76
N GLN A 240 29.86 -17.13 -4.51
CA GLN A 240 30.45 -17.12 -3.17
C GLN A 240 29.57 -16.36 -2.18
N PHE A 241 28.99 -15.24 -2.62
CA PHE A 241 28.01 -14.51 -1.84
C PHE A 241 26.79 -15.37 -1.49
N LEU A 242 26.25 -16.13 -2.44
CA LEU A 242 25.13 -17.04 -2.18
C LEU A 242 25.54 -18.15 -1.20
N ARG A 243 26.73 -18.75 -1.33
CA ARG A 243 27.23 -19.78 -0.38
C ARG A 243 27.32 -19.25 1.05
N GLU A 244 27.86 -18.05 1.23
CA GLU A 244 28.11 -17.49 2.56
C GLU A 244 26.86 -16.80 3.15
N CYS A 245 26.12 -16.04 2.33
CA CYS A 245 25.04 -15.16 2.76
C CYS A 245 23.62 -15.72 2.59
N TYR A 246 23.39 -16.75 1.78
CA TYR A 246 22.07 -17.38 1.71
C TYR A 246 21.75 -18.06 3.05
N VAL A 247 20.56 -17.81 3.55
CA VAL A 247 20.00 -18.47 4.73
C VAL A 247 18.92 -19.40 4.23
N ARG A 248 19.02 -20.69 4.53
CA ARG A 248 17.96 -21.66 4.25
C ARG A 248 16.91 -21.57 5.37
N PRO A 249 15.68 -21.07 5.12
CA PRO A 249 14.57 -21.30 6.04
C PRO A 249 14.32 -22.78 6.24
N GLU A 250 13.95 -23.20 7.45
CA GLU A 250 13.61 -24.61 7.75
C GLU A 250 12.54 -25.12 6.77
N ALA A 251 11.44 -24.38 6.60
CA ALA A 251 10.37 -24.70 5.65
C ALA A 251 10.80 -24.74 4.17
N SER A 252 11.89 -24.07 3.80
CA SER A 252 12.42 -24.10 2.43
C SER A 252 13.39 -25.25 2.17
N THR A 253 13.86 -25.93 3.21
CA THR A 253 14.80 -27.06 3.06
C THR A 253 14.13 -28.21 2.31
N ASP A 254 12.87 -28.48 2.64
CA ASP A 254 12.04 -29.45 1.94
C ASP A 254 11.81 -29.02 0.49
N SER A 255 11.52 -27.73 0.25
CA SER A 255 11.32 -27.19 -1.10
C SER A 255 12.59 -27.26 -1.98
N ILE A 256 13.79 -27.07 -1.42
CA ILE A 256 15.04 -27.23 -2.18
C ILE A 256 15.24 -28.70 -2.54
N THR A 257 14.98 -29.61 -1.59
CA THR A 257 15.13 -31.05 -1.80
C THR A 257 14.15 -31.54 -2.86
N GLU A 258 12.88 -31.16 -2.74
CA GLU A 258 11.84 -31.44 -3.73
C GLU A 258 12.19 -30.87 -5.10
N ALA A 259 12.69 -29.63 -5.17
CA ALA A 259 13.15 -29.04 -6.43
C ALA A 259 14.28 -29.87 -7.06
N LYS A 260 15.28 -30.30 -6.29
CA LYS A 260 16.39 -31.13 -6.80
C LYS A 260 15.89 -32.47 -7.33
N GLU A 261 15.01 -33.14 -6.60
CA GLU A 261 14.44 -34.42 -7.03
C GLU A 261 13.69 -34.28 -8.35
N ILE A 262 12.90 -33.22 -8.50
CA ILE A 262 12.20 -32.91 -9.75
C ILE A 262 13.19 -32.66 -10.90
N LEU A 263 14.24 -31.87 -10.65
CA LEU A 263 15.26 -31.55 -11.63
C LEU A 263 16.04 -32.79 -12.08
N GLN A 264 16.42 -33.66 -11.14
CA GLN A 264 17.17 -34.88 -11.42
C GLN A 264 16.32 -35.88 -12.20
N GLN A 265 15.08 -36.14 -11.76
CA GLN A 265 14.14 -37.00 -12.49
C GLN A 265 13.94 -36.52 -13.94
N ARG A 266 13.88 -35.20 -14.14
CA ARG A 266 13.73 -34.61 -15.47
C ARG A 266 14.99 -34.82 -16.31
N PHE A 267 16.15 -34.56 -15.73
CA PHE A 267 17.42 -34.76 -16.40
C PHE A 267 17.60 -36.21 -16.87
N ASP A 268 17.30 -37.19 -16.00
CA ASP A 268 17.41 -38.61 -16.32
C ASP A 268 16.42 -39.00 -17.44
N THR A 269 15.20 -38.48 -17.39
CA THR A 269 14.19 -38.70 -18.44
C THR A 269 14.65 -38.14 -19.79
N ASP A 270 15.18 -36.91 -19.80
CA ASP A 270 15.67 -36.26 -21.02
C ASP A 270 16.88 -36.98 -21.62
N GLN A 271 17.76 -37.55 -20.79
CA GLN A 271 18.88 -38.37 -21.26
C GLN A 271 18.40 -39.69 -21.88
N SER A 272 17.48 -40.40 -21.22
CA SER A 272 16.93 -41.67 -21.74
C SER A 272 16.23 -41.47 -23.09
N VAL A 273 15.40 -40.44 -23.22
CA VAL A 273 14.71 -40.11 -24.48
C VAL A 273 15.70 -39.74 -25.59
N SER A 274 16.78 -39.04 -25.27
CA SER A 274 17.81 -38.68 -26.24
C SER A 274 18.59 -39.90 -26.75
N GLN A 275 18.82 -40.91 -25.88
CA GLN A 275 19.44 -42.18 -26.27
C GLN A 275 18.49 -43.04 -27.11
N GLU A 276 17.23 -43.17 -26.72
CA GLU A 276 16.23 -43.96 -27.47
C GLU A 276 15.93 -43.36 -28.86
N ALA A 277 15.97 -42.03 -29.00
CA ALA A 277 15.77 -41.35 -30.30
C ALA A 277 16.93 -41.57 -31.29
N LEU A 278 18.11 -41.97 -30.83
CA LEU A 278 19.25 -42.34 -31.69
C LEU A 278 19.14 -43.78 -32.21
N ASP A 279 18.42 -44.65 -31.49
CA ASP A 279 18.32 -46.10 -31.79
C ASP A 279 16.98 -46.52 -32.43
N ALA A 280 15.91 -45.72 -32.33
CA ALA A 280 14.57 -46.15 -32.73
C ALA A 280 14.17 -45.77 -34.18
N THR A 281 13.71 -46.79 -34.93
CA THR A 281 13.05 -46.64 -36.25
C THR A 281 11.52 -46.40 -36.12
N ASP A 282 10.97 -46.40 -34.91
CA ASP A 282 9.53 -46.31 -34.62
C ASP A 282 9.22 -45.20 -33.59
N LEU A 283 8.67 -44.09 -34.07
CA LEU A 283 8.17 -42.95 -33.27
C LEU A 283 6.95 -43.20 -32.34
N PRO A 284 6.03 -44.16 -32.56
CA PRO A 284 4.79 -44.23 -31.79
C PRO A 284 4.94 -44.62 -30.31
N THR A 285 5.93 -45.44 -29.96
CA THR A 285 6.14 -45.95 -28.58
C THR A 285 6.75 -44.91 -27.63
N LEU A 286 7.49 -43.92 -28.15
CA LEU A 286 8.03 -42.79 -27.37
C LEU A 286 6.95 -41.82 -26.86
N ILE A 287 5.77 -41.81 -27.51
CA ILE A 287 4.67 -40.87 -27.20
C ILE A 287 3.85 -41.36 -25.99
N GLU A 288 3.76 -42.68 -25.75
CA GLU A 288 2.99 -43.24 -24.63
C GLU A 288 3.65 -43.03 -23.25
N THR A 289 4.94 -42.69 -23.20
CA THR A 289 5.68 -42.43 -21.95
C THR A 289 5.66 -40.95 -21.52
N TYR A 290 5.22 -40.03 -22.40
CA TYR A 290 5.25 -38.58 -22.13
C TYR A 290 4.02 -38.13 -21.35
N LYS A 291 4.15 -37.99 -20.03
CA LYS A 291 3.20 -37.20 -19.25
C LYS A 291 3.39 -35.71 -19.57
N PRO A 292 2.31 -34.94 -19.84
CA PRO A 292 2.42 -33.51 -20.08
C PRO A 292 3.08 -32.82 -18.89
N GLU A 293 4.10 -32.04 -19.18
CA GLU A 293 4.88 -31.30 -18.19
C GLU A 293 4.03 -30.22 -17.52
N LYS A 294 4.35 -29.94 -16.26
CA LYS A 294 3.63 -28.97 -15.43
C LYS A 294 4.60 -27.91 -14.92
N PRO A 295 4.17 -26.65 -14.82
CA PRO A 295 5.01 -25.61 -14.24
C PRO A 295 5.21 -25.86 -12.73
N ILE A 296 6.38 -25.44 -12.24
CA ILE A 296 6.75 -25.42 -10.83
C ILE A 296 6.50 -24.00 -10.31
N ILE A 297 5.57 -23.87 -9.38
CA ILE A 297 5.22 -22.58 -8.79
C ILE A 297 6.02 -22.36 -7.52
N VAL A 298 6.73 -21.23 -7.44
CA VAL A 298 7.44 -20.78 -6.24
C VAL A 298 6.56 -19.76 -5.53
N LEU A 299 5.96 -20.17 -4.41
CA LEU A 299 5.03 -19.38 -3.61
C LEU A 299 5.75 -18.64 -2.48
N GLY A 300 5.49 -17.34 -2.34
CA GLY A 300 5.95 -16.55 -1.21
C GLY A 300 5.46 -15.10 -1.29
N ARG A 301 5.40 -14.37 -0.17
CA ARG A 301 5.03 -12.94 -0.22
C ARG A 301 6.15 -12.12 -0.87
N ILE A 302 5.84 -10.86 -1.20
CA ILE A 302 6.81 -9.90 -1.71
C ILE A 302 7.95 -9.75 -0.69
N GLY A 303 9.18 -9.69 -1.18
CA GLY A 303 10.37 -9.49 -0.33
C GLY A 303 10.83 -10.71 0.48
N HIS A 304 10.22 -11.89 0.29
CA HIS A 304 10.66 -13.15 0.95
C HIS A 304 11.90 -13.79 0.31
N GLY A 305 12.39 -13.24 -0.81
CA GLY A 305 13.62 -13.72 -1.46
C GLY A 305 13.42 -14.79 -2.53
N LYS A 306 12.27 -14.81 -3.23
CA LYS A 306 11.99 -15.76 -4.33
C LYS A 306 13.07 -15.73 -5.44
N SER A 307 13.44 -14.54 -5.91
CA SER A 307 14.54 -14.36 -6.87
C SER A 307 15.86 -14.94 -6.35
N THR A 308 16.20 -14.65 -5.09
CA THR A 308 17.40 -15.19 -4.43
C THR A 308 17.34 -16.71 -4.29
N PHE A 309 16.17 -17.28 -3.99
CA PHE A 309 15.94 -18.72 -3.94
C PHE A 309 16.19 -19.37 -5.29
N LEU A 310 15.64 -18.82 -6.39
CA LEU A 310 15.87 -19.33 -7.74
C LEU A 310 17.35 -19.30 -8.11
N ARG A 311 18.04 -18.19 -7.80
CA ARG A 311 19.49 -18.08 -8.05
C ARG A 311 20.31 -19.04 -7.21
N TYR A 312 19.98 -19.20 -5.93
CA TYR A 312 20.61 -20.21 -5.07
C TYR A 312 20.40 -21.63 -5.61
N LEU A 313 19.19 -21.93 -6.08
CA LEU A 313 18.89 -23.22 -6.71
C LEU A 313 19.76 -23.44 -7.95
N ARG A 314 19.87 -22.44 -8.82
CA ARG A 314 20.59 -22.50 -10.10
C ARG A 314 22.10 -22.58 -9.95
N LEU A 315 22.68 -21.74 -9.08
CA LEU A 315 24.12 -21.53 -9.00
C LEU A 315 24.80 -22.41 -7.94
N ILE A 316 24.06 -22.88 -6.93
CA ILE A 316 24.64 -23.62 -5.80
C ILE A 316 24.08 -25.03 -5.69
N GLU A 317 22.75 -25.15 -5.60
CA GLU A 317 22.13 -26.42 -5.20
C GLU A 317 22.01 -27.42 -6.35
N ALA A 318 21.59 -26.95 -7.53
CA ALA A 318 21.35 -27.76 -8.72
C ALA A 318 22.22 -27.33 -9.91
N GLU A 319 23.38 -26.71 -9.62
CA GLU A 319 24.35 -26.24 -10.60
C GLU A 319 24.73 -27.35 -11.60
N GLU A 320 25.05 -28.55 -11.11
CA GLU A 320 25.50 -29.68 -11.93
C GLU A 320 24.46 -30.13 -12.97
N VAL A 321 23.18 -30.00 -12.63
CA VAL A 321 22.04 -30.35 -13.48
C VAL A 321 21.74 -29.19 -14.43
N LEU A 322 21.54 -27.99 -13.88
CA LEU A 322 21.06 -26.82 -14.63
C LEU A 322 22.12 -26.20 -15.55
N ARG A 323 23.42 -26.42 -15.32
CA ARG A 323 24.47 -25.98 -16.27
C ARG A 323 24.35 -26.62 -17.65
N LYS A 324 23.64 -27.75 -17.75
CA LYS A 324 23.37 -28.46 -19.01
C LYS A 324 22.10 -27.94 -19.72
N TYR A 325 21.38 -27.02 -19.09
CA TYR A 325 20.17 -26.42 -19.64
C TYR A 325 20.49 -25.05 -20.26
N ILE A 326 19.78 -24.74 -21.34
CA ILE A 326 19.57 -23.36 -21.77
C ILE A 326 18.63 -22.72 -20.75
N GLN A 327 19.13 -21.74 -20.01
CA GLN A 327 18.42 -21.06 -18.93
C GLN A 327 17.97 -19.68 -19.40
N ILE A 328 16.66 -19.47 -19.46
CA ILE A 328 16.05 -18.24 -19.94
C ILE A 328 15.30 -17.56 -18.79
N ASP A 329 15.63 -16.30 -18.56
CA ASP A 329 15.07 -15.48 -17.49
C ASP A 329 13.99 -14.55 -18.05
N ILE A 330 12.75 -14.64 -17.55
CA ILE A 330 11.65 -13.76 -17.95
C ILE A 330 11.30 -12.89 -16.73
N ASP A 331 11.86 -11.68 -16.70
CA ASP A 331 11.68 -10.75 -15.59
C ASP A 331 10.50 -9.80 -15.83
N PHE A 332 9.45 -9.93 -15.02
CA PHE A 332 8.25 -9.11 -15.13
C PHE A 332 8.31 -7.81 -14.33
N LEU A 333 9.49 -7.38 -13.86
CA LEU A 333 9.62 -6.21 -12.98
C LEU A 333 8.95 -4.95 -13.57
N ASP A 334 9.27 -4.59 -14.81
CA ASP A 334 8.81 -3.33 -15.43
C ASP A 334 7.82 -3.54 -16.59
N ARG A 335 7.89 -4.67 -17.30
CA ARG A 335 7.02 -4.99 -18.46
C ARG A 335 6.33 -6.35 -18.28
N PRO A 336 5.18 -6.58 -18.95
CA PRO A 336 4.41 -5.70 -19.82
C PRO A 336 3.36 -4.86 -19.08
N ASP A 337 2.90 -3.73 -19.64
CA ASP A 337 1.95 -2.83 -18.96
C ASP A 337 0.52 -3.40 -18.87
N LYS A 338 0.15 -4.32 -19.76
CA LYS A 338 -1.18 -4.92 -19.86
C LYS A 338 -1.09 -6.44 -20.00
N ALA A 339 -2.09 -7.15 -19.50
CA ALA A 339 -2.17 -8.61 -19.63
C ALA A 339 -2.12 -9.09 -21.09
N ALA A 340 -2.76 -8.39 -22.03
CA ALA A 340 -2.79 -8.77 -23.45
C ALA A 340 -1.39 -8.83 -24.11
N ASP A 341 -0.41 -8.10 -23.58
CA ASP A 341 0.94 -7.99 -24.15
C ASP A 341 1.91 -9.04 -23.58
N VAL A 342 1.48 -9.85 -22.61
CA VAL A 342 2.30 -10.86 -21.92
C VAL A 342 2.94 -11.86 -22.88
N ALA A 343 2.17 -12.43 -23.81
CA ALA A 343 2.71 -13.41 -24.75
C ALA A 343 3.82 -12.80 -25.63
N ALA A 344 3.58 -11.61 -26.19
CA ALA A 344 4.55 -10.93 -27.03
C ALA A 344 5.82 -10.57 -26.26
N PHE A 345 5.68 -10.06 -25.03
CA PHE A 345 6.80 -9.77 -24.15
C PHE A 345 7.65 -11.03 -23.88
N MET A 346 7.02 -12.14 -23.49
CA MET A 346 7.72 -13.39 -23.21
C MET A 346 8.52 -13.89 -24.41
N TYR A 347 7.91 -13.92 -25.60
CA TYR A 347 8.60 -14.35 -26.81
C TYR A 347 9.79 -13.46 -27.16
N SER A 348 9.68 -12.15 -26.96
CA SER A 348 10.82 -11.23 -27.19
C SER A 348 11.99 -11.50 -26.23
N GLN A 349 11.70 -11.74 -24.94
CA GLN A 349 12.72 -12.06 -23.94
C GLN A 349 13.44 -13.37 -24.24
N ILE A 350 12.69 -14.38 -24.72
CA ILE A 350 13.24 -15.67 -25.12
C ILE A 350 14.15 -15.50 -26.34
N ASP A 351 13.69 -14.79 -27.37
CA ASP A 351 14.44 -14.54 -28.60
C ASP A 351 15.77 -13.82 -28.32
N ASP A 352 15.71 -12.72 -27.58
CA ASP A 352 16.89 -11.91 -27.25
C ASP A 352 17.94 -12.72 -26.49
N GLN A 353 17.54 -13.58 -25.54
CA GLN A 353 18.47 -14.41 -24.77
C GLN A 353 19.04 -15.58 -25.55
N LEU A 354 18.24 -16.24 -26.40
CA LEU A 354 18.75 -17.29 -27.29
C LEU A 354 19.85 -16.74 -28.20
N ARG A 355 19.62 -15.55 -28.78
CA ARG A 355 20.60 -14.89 -29.65
C ARG A 355 21.83 -14.40 -28.89
N SER A 356 21.65 -13.64 -27.80
CA SER A 356 22.76 -12.95 -27.12
C SER A 356 23.59 -13.85 -26.19
N ARG A 357 22.98 -14.84 -25.54
CA ARG A 357 23.64 -15.71 -24.54
C ARG A 357 24.03 -17.07 -25.06
N TYR A 358 23.29 -17.60 -26.04
CA TYR A 358 23.43 -18.98 -26.52
C TYR A 358 23.79 -19.10 -28.01
N ASP A 359 24.03 -17.98 -28.69
CA ASP A 359 24.39 -17.94 -30.12
C ASP A 359 23.39 -18.73 -31.00
N ALA A 360 22.11 -18.65 -30.63
CA ALA A 360 21.02 -19.32 -31.32
C ALA A 360 20.08 -18.27 -31.92
N ASP A 361 20.41 -17.78 -33.12
CA ASP A 361 19.58 -16.83 -33.85
C ASP A 361 18.44 -17.55 -34.60
N ILE A 362 17.22 -17.47 -34.04
CA ILE A 362 16.03 -18.10 -34.61
C ILE A 362 15.53 -17.43 -35.89
N ALA A 363 16.15 -16.33 -36.33
CA ALA A 363 15.90 -15.72 -37.63
C ALA A 363 16.93 -16.14 -38.70
N GLU A 364 18.04 -16.78 -38.31
CA GLU A 364 19.08 -17.23 -39.23
C GLU A 364 18.55 -18.34 -40.16
N ASP A 365 18.70 -18.18 -41.48
CA ASP A 365 18.17 -19.12 -42.49
C ASP A 365 18.61 -20.57 -42.25
N GLY A 366 19.87 -20.78 -41.84
CA GLY A 366 20.40 -22.10 -41.52
C GLY A 366 19.64 -22.78 -40.37
N LEU A 367 19.47 -22.06 -39.26
CA LEU A 367 18.74 -22.57 -38.09
C LEU A 367 17.25 -22.75 -38.41
N VAL A 368 16.62 -21.78 -39.08
CA VAL A 368 15.21 -21.84 -39.47
C VAL A 368 14.91 -23.09 -40.30
N ARG A 369 15.75 -23.36 -41.31
CA ARG A 369 15.60 -24.55 -42.19
C ARG A 369 15.89 -25.85 -41.44
N GLY A 370 16.79 -25.84 -40.46
CA GLY A 370 17.05 -26.96 -39.57
C GLY A 370 15.85 -27.28 -38.66
N VAL A 371 15.27 -26.26 -38.03
CA VAL A 371 14.10 -26.36 -37.16
C VAL A 371 12.87 -26.85 -37.93
N LEU A 372 12.67 -26.33 -39.15
CA LEU A 372 11.51 -26.65 -39.99
C LEU A 372 11.76 -27.80 -40.97
N HIS A 373 12.83 -28.59 -40.78
CA HIS A 373 13.25 -29.60 -41.77
C HIS A 373 12.14 -30.60 -42.13
N SER A 374 11.38 -31.06 -41.13
CA SER A 374 10.26 -31.99 -41.33
C SER A 374 9.10 -31.34 -42.10
N ASP A 375 8.74 -30.10 -41.77
CA ASP A 375 7.71 -29.33 -42.45
C ASP A 375 8.09 -29.05 -43.92
N LEU A 376 9.33 -28.64 -44.16
CA LEU A 376 9.85 -28.36 -45.50
C LEU A 376 9.93 -29.65 -46.35
N SER A 377 10.31 -30.77 -45.75
CA SER A 377 10.29 -32.08 -46.40
C SER A 377 8.87 -32.54 -46.75
N ARG A 378 7.89 -32.21 -45.91
CA ARG A 378 6.47 -32.44 -46.20
C ARG A 378 5.97 -31.50 -47.31
N PHE A 379 6.32 -30.22 -47.26
CA PHE A 379 5.95 -29.21 -48.26
C PHE A 379 6.36 -29.64 -49.68
N LYS A 380 7.58 -30.16 -49.85
CA LYS A 380 8.07 -30.72 -51.13
C LYS A 380 7.17 -31.81 -51.71
N LYS A 381 6.43 -32.54 -50.88
CA LYS A 381 5.53 -33.64 -51.30
C LYS A 381 4.10 -33.16 -51.60
N THR A 382 3.74 -31.93 -51.24
CA THR A 382 2.40 -31.37 -51.45
C THR A 382 2.13 -31.06 -52.94
N PRO A 383 0.86 -30.89 -53.36
CA PRO A 383 0.54 -30.48 -54.73
C PRO A 383 1.27 -29.19 -55.15
N THR A 384 1.32 -28.19 -54.28
CA THR A 384 2.04 -26.92 -54.51
C THR A 384 3.54 -27.15 -54.64
N GLY A 385 4.15 -27.93 -53.74
CA GLY A 385 5.58 -28.24 -53.80
C GLY A 385 5.98 -29.04 -55.04
N LYS A 386 5.13 -29.96 -55.50
CA LYS A 386 5.34 -30.72 -56.74
C LYS A 386 5.11 -29.89 -57.99
N PHE A 387 4.14 -28.98 -57.98
CA PHE A 387 3.83 -28.13 -59.14
C PHE A 387 5.00 -27.22 -59.54
N TYR A 388 5.73 -26.71 -58.55
CA TYR A 388 6.89 -25.84 -58.79
C TYR A 388 8.23 -26.58 -58.80
N SER A 389 8.27 -27.92 -58.80
CA SER A 389 9.54 -28.66 -58.71
C SER A 389 10.52 -28.36 -59.85
N ASP A 390 9.98 -28.02 -61.02
CA ASP A 390 10.75 -27.82 -62.25
C ASP A 390 11.19 -26.35 -62.42
N ASP A 391 10.58 -25.42 -61.67
CA ASP A 391 10.96 -23.99 -61.61
C ASP A 391 11.60 -23.67 -60.26
N LYS A 392 12.94 -23.60 -60.25
CA LYS A 392 13.73 -23.37 -59.04
C LYS A 392 13.48 -22.01 -58.40
N GLU A 393 13.16 -20.97 -59.16
CA GLU A 393 12.90 -19.64 -58.59
C GLU A 393 11.50 -19.58 -57.97
N ALA A 394 10.49 -20.08 -58.68
CA ALA A 394 9.13 -20.14 -58.17
C ALA A 394 9.02 -21.05 -56.93
N PHE A 395 9.74 -22.18 -56.91
CA PHE A 395 9.80 -23.05 -55.74
C PHE A 395 10.37 -22.33 -54.52
N ARG A 396 11.52 -21.64 -54.66
CA ARG A 396 12.17 -20.90 -53.56
C ARG A 396 11.26 -19.82 -52.98
N LYS A 397 10.50 -19.12 -53.84
CA LYS A 397 9.55 -18.10 -53.39
C LYS A 397 8.43 -18.69 -52.53
N HIS A 398 7.80 -19.78 -52.99
CA HIS A 398 6.71 -20.42 -52.23
C HIS A 398 7.22 -21.14 -50.97
N GLU A 399 8.44 -21.68 -50.99
CA GLU A 399 9.09 -22.22 -49.80
C GLU A 399 9.29 -21.12 -48.74
N LEU A 400 9.76 -19.93 -49.14
CA LEU A 400 9.91 -18.78 -48.24
C LEU A 400 8.55 -18.31 -47.67
N GLU A 401 7.51 -18.23 -48.50
CA GLU A 401 6.15 -17.90 -48.05
C GLU A 401 5.63 -18.92 -47.03
N HIS A 402 5.92 -20.20 -47.23
CA HIS A 402 5.55 -21.26 -46.28
C HIS A 402 6.31 -21.13 -44.95
N ILE A 403 7.61 -20.83 -44.99
CA ILE A 403 8.43 -20.56 -43.79
C ILE A 403 7.84 -19.37 -43.02
N GLN A 404 7.55 -18.26 -43.71
CA GLN A 404 6.95 -17.08 -43.09
C GLN A 404 5.59 -17.38 -42.45
N GLN A 405 4.78 -18.23 -43.07
CA GLN A 405 3.50 -18.67 -42.52
C GLN A 405 3.68 -19.50 -41.23
N LEU A 406 4.66 -20.41 -41.20
CA LEU A 406 4.96 -21.21 -40.02
C LEU A 406 5.54 -20.36 -38.86
N GLN A 407 6.24 -19.28 -39.18
CA GLN A 407 6.78 -18.33 -38.18
C GLN A 407 5.74 -17.35 -37.61
N LYS A 408 4.53 -17.23 -38.21
CA LYS A 408 3.46 -16.36 -37.68
C LYS A 408 2.92 -16.86 -36.35
N ASP A 409 2.75 -18.17 -36.19
CA ASP A 409 2.42 -18.76 -34.90
C ASP A 409 3.70 -18.90 -34.07
N LYS A 410 4.02 -17.83 -33.32
CA LYS A 410 5.22 -17.78 -32.48
C LYS A 410 5.24 -18.93 -31.47
N HIS A 411 4.11 -19.28 -30.85
CA HIS A 411 4.07 -20.34 -29.85
C HIS A 411 4.48 -21.69 -30.43
N SER A 412 3.90 -22.05 -31.58
CA SER A 412 4.25 -23.29 -32.28
C SER A 412 5.70 -23.26 -32.78
N TYR A 413 6.15 -22.13 -33.33
CA TYR A 413 7.51 -21.98 -33.83
C TYR A 413 8.56 -22.16 -32.74
N PHE A 414 8.43 -21.49 -31.59
CA PHE A 414 9.33 -21.66 -30.45
C PHE A 414 9.32 -23.10 -29.92
N GLY A 415 8.17 -23.77 -29.93
CA GLY A 415 8.09 -25.20 -29.59
C GLY A 415 8.98 -26.06 -30.50
N LYS A 416 8.97 -25.80 -31.81
CA LYS A 416 9.86 -26.49 -32.77
C LYS A 416 11.32 -26.13 -32.56
N VAL A 417 11.63 -24.86 -32.24
CA VAL A 417 12.99 -24.42 -31.90
C VAL A 417 13.52 -25.19 -30.70
N PHE A 418 12.78 -25.24 -29.59
CA PHE A 418 13.23 -25.97 -28.40
C PHE A 418 13.29 -27.47 -28.60
N TYR A 419 12.38 -28.05 -29.40
CA TYR A 419 12.48 -29.44 -29.81
C TYR A 419 13.79 -29.71 -30.57
N HIS A 420 14.16 -28.85 -31.53
CA HIS A 420 15.40 -28.95 -32.28
C HIS A 420 16.64 -28.77 -31.38
N LEU A 421 16.61 -27.82 -30.44
CA LEU A 421 17.72 -27.62 -29.50
C LEU A 421 17.90 -28.82 -28.56
N LYS A 422 16.79 -29.40 -28.08
CA LYS A 422 16.78 -30.57 -27.21
C LYS A 422 17.31 -31.81 -27.93
N HIS A 423 16.68 -32.20 -29.03
CA HIS A 423 17.01 -33.47 -29.71
C HIS A 423 18.18 -33.34 -30.69
N GLY A 424 18.30 -32.22 -31.39
CA GLY A 424 19.36 -32.00 -32.38
C GLY A 424 20.69 -31.55 -31.79
N ARG A 425 20.66 -30.83 -30.65
CA ARG A 425 21.87 -30.31 -30.00
C ARG A 425 22.09 -30.85 -28.59
N GLY A 426 21.19 -31.65 -28.02
CA GLY A 426 21.33 -32.23 -26.68
C GLY A 426 21.17 -31.23 -25.54
N HIS A 427 20.52 -30.08 -25.79
CA HIS A 427 20.36 -29.01 -24.79
C HIS A 427 18.89 -28.90 -24.34
N SER A 428 18.59 -29.34 -23.12
CA SER A 428 17.28 -29.10 -22.49
C SER A 428 17.11 -27.61 -22.15
N THR A 429 15.86 -27.15 -21.99
CA THR A 429 15.56 -25.72 -21.72
C THR A 429 14.81 -25.55 -20.40
N ALA A 430 15.22 -24.52 -19.64
CA ALA A 430 14.60 -24.10 -18.39
C ALA A 430 14.22 -22.61 -18.46
N LEU A 431 12.96 -22.28 -18.15
CA LEU A 431 12.44 -20.92 -18.14
C LEU A 431 12.10 -20.50 -16.70
N PHE A 432 12.52 -19.29 -16.31
CA PHE A 432 12.33 -18.75 -14.97
C PHE A 432 11.54 -17.44 -15.04
N PHE A 433 10.29 -17.48 -14.59
CA PHE A 433 9.40 -16.31 -14.53
C PHE A 433 9.51 -15.69 -13.14
N ASP A 434 10.14 -14.53 -13.05
CA ASP A 434 10.42 -13.84 -11.78
C ASP A 434 9.73 -12.47 -11.70
N ASN A 435 9.65 -11.89 -10.50
CA ASN A 435 9.00 -10.62 -10.16
C ASN A 435 7.53 -10.47 -10.58
N LEU A 436 6.88 -11.55 -11.03
CA LEU A 436 5.47 -11.58 -11.38
C LEU A 436 4.58 -11.23 -10.17
N ASP A 437 5.05 -11.54 -8.96
CA ASP A 437 4.44 -11.16 -7.69
C ASP A 437 4.43 -9.64 -7.41
N ARG A 438 4.97 -8.79 -8.29
CA ARG A 438 4.85 -7.33 -8.20
C ARG A 438 3.82 -6.75 -9.17
N ARG A 439 3.20 -7.58 -9.99
CA ARG A 439 2.23 -7.17 -11.02
C ARG A 439 0.79 -7.30 -10.54
N GLY A 440 -0.12 -6.71 -11.31
CA GLY A 440 -1.56 -6.90 -11.13
C GLY A 440 -1.96 -8.37 -11.26
N ASP A 441 -3.13 -8.71 -10.71
CA ASP A 441 -3.65 -10.08 -10.74
C ASP A 441 -3.87 -10.58 -12.19
N ASP A 442 -4.29 -9.69 -13.09
CA ASP A 442 -4.53 -9.96 -14.51
C ASP A 442 -3.25 -10.38 -15.26
N ILE A 443 -2.15 -9.66 -15.06
CA ILE A 443 -0.85 -10.00 -15.66
C ILE A 443 -0.31 -11.30 -15.05
N GLN A 444 -0.45 -11.49 -13.74
CA GLN A 444 -0.02 -12.72 -13.07
C GLN A 444 -0.76 -13.95 -13.61
N GLU A 445 -2.06 -13.84 -13.81
CA GLU A 445 -2.90 -14.92 -14.32
C GLU A 445 -2.57 -15.27 -15.78
N GLU A 446 -2.48 -14.27 -16.66
CA GLU A 446 -2.13 -14.50 -18.07
C GLU A 446 -0.72 -15.10 -18.20
N ALA A 447 0.26 -14.58 -17.48
CA ALA A 447 1.62 -15.13 -17.50
C ALA A 447 1.67 -16.56 -16.98
N PHE A 448 0.88 -16.89 -15.96
CA PHE A 448 0.77 -18.26 -15.46
C PHE A 448 0.15 -19.22 -16.50
N LEU A 449 -0.91 -18.79 -17.20
CA LEU A 449 -1.52 -19.58 -18.27
C LEU A 449 -0.53 -19.84 -19.41
N ARG A 450 0.24 -18.83 -19.81
CA ARG A 450 1.28 -18.97 -20.84
C ARG A 450 2.42 -19.88 -20.38
N ALA A 451 2.88 -19.74 -19.13
CA ALA A 451 3.88 -20.62 -18.54
C ALA A 451 3.42 -22.08 -18.53
N SER A 452 2.14 -22.33 -18.22
CA SER A 452 1.54 -23.66 -18.24
C SER A 452 1.47 -24.26 -19.65
N ALA A 453 1.07 -23.45 -20.64
CA ALA A 453 1.06 -23.86 -22.03
C ALA A 453 2.48 -24.16 -22.55
N ILE A 454 3.46 -23.34 -22.19
CA ILE A 454 4.87 -23.55 -22.54
C ILE A 454 5.41 -24.84 -21.95
N ALA A 455 5.21 -25.08 -20.66
CA ALA A 455 5.68 -26.30 -20.00
C ALA A 455 5.16 -27.53 -20.77
N ARG A 456 3.84 -27.57 -21.00
CA ARG A 456 3.15 -28.68 -21.68
C ARG A 456 3.61 -28.85 -23.14
N ASP A 457 3.56 -27.78 -23.92
CA ASP A 457 3.70 -27.87 -25.39
C ASP A 457 5.16 -27.95 -25.83
N TRP A 458 6.09 -27.31 -25.09
CA TRP A 458 7.52 -27.27 -25.44
C TRP A 458 8.34 -28.31 -24.69
N SER A 459 7.74 -29.06 -23.77
CA SER A 459 8.45 -30.03 -22.91
C SER A 459 9.65 -29.41 -22.18
N CYS A 460 9.46 -28.18 -21.69
CA CYS A 460 10.47 -27.40 -21.01
C CYS A 460 10.19 -27.31 -19.51
N LEU A 461 11.27 -27.20 -18.73
CA LEU A 461 11.18 -26.94 -17.31
C LEU A 461 10.79 -25.47 -17.08
N VAL A 462 9.70 -25.21 -16.36
CA VAL A 462 9.21 -23.83 -16.14
C VAL A 462 9.02 -23.56 -14.65
N PHE A 463 9.71 -22.54 -14.13
CA PHE A 463 9.50 -22.00 -12.79
C PHE A 463 8.69 -20.70 -12.86
N VAL A 464 7.69 -20.55 -11.99
CA VAL A 464 6.86 -19.34 -11.91
C VAL A 464 6.77 -18.84 -10.47
N CYS A 465 7.30 -17.65 -10.21
CA CYS A 465 7.19 -17.01 -8.90
C CYS A 465 5.84 -16.30 -8.75
N LEU A 466 4.98 -16.78 -7.84
CA LEU A 466 3.63 -16.23 -7.62
C LEU A 466 3.36 -15.88 -6.16
N ARG A 467 2.32 -15.06 -5.95
CA ARG A 467 1.76 -14.80 -4.62
C ARG A 467 0.88 -15.98 -4.17
N PRO A 468 0.87 -16.33 -2.87
CA PRO A 468 -0.05 -17.33 -2.33
C PRO A 468 -1.53 -17.00 -2.60
N SER A 469 -1.94 -15.74 -2.42
CA SER A 469 -3.32 -15.30 -2.63
C SER A 469 -3.79 -15.50 -4.07
N THR A 470 -2.95 -15.13 -5.04
CA THR A 470 -3.24 -15.31 -6.47
C THR A 470 -3.36 -16.79 -6.81
N PHE A 471 -2.47 -17.64 -6.27
CA PHE A 471 -2.57 -19.08 -6.43
C PHE A 471 -3.87 -19.66 -5.86
N TYR A 472 -4.27 -19.30 -4.64
CA TYR A 472 -5.51 -19.82 -4.06
C TYR A 472 -6.77 -19.29 -4.76
N ARG A 473 -6.73 -18.05 -5.24
CA ARG A 473 -7.83 -17.44 -6.01
C ARG A 473 -8.03 -18.19 -7.35
N SER A 474 -6.98 -18.30 -8.16
CA SER A 474 -7.07 -19.01 -9.44
C SER A 474 -7.37 -20.51 -9.29
N LYS A 475 -7.16 -21.09 -8.10
CA LYS A 475 -7.61 -22.45 -7.75
C LYS A 475 -9.10 -22.49 -7.44
N GLY A 476 -9.61 -21.54 -6.65
CA GLY A 476 -11.04 -21.39 -6.38
C GLY A 476 -11.86 -21.08 -7.64
N ASP A 477 -11.29 -20.32 -8.57
CA ASP A 477 -11.92 -19.95 -9.85
C ASP A 477 -11.83 -21.08 -10.93
N GLY A 478 -11.24 -22.24 -10.59
CA GLY A 478 -11.21 -23.44 -11.43
C GLY A 478 -10.13 -23.47 -12.53
N ILE A 479 -9.40 -22.38 -12.72
CA ILE A 479 -8.34 -22.27 -13.74
C ILE A 479 -7.15 -23.19 -13.40
N LEU A 480 -6.75 -23.24 -12.13
CA LEU A 480 -5.63 -24.05 -11.66
C LEU A 480 -5.96 -25.53 -11.38
N ASP A 481 -7.24 -25.87 -11.18
CA ASP A 481 -7.65 -27.24 -10.88
C ASP A 481 -7.40 -28.19 -12.07
N THR A 482 -7.35 -27.67 -13.30
CA THR A 482 -7.06 -28.46 -14.51
C THR A 482 -5.56 -28.71 -14.74
N VAL A 483 -4.69 -27.81 -14.27
CA VAL A 483 -3.23 -27.88 -14.47
C VAL A 483 -2.54 -28.70 -13.35
N ALA A 484 -3.05 -28.60 -12.11
CA ALA A 484 -2.50 -29.23 -10.90
C ALA A 484 -0.95 -29.11 -10.80
N PRO A 485 -0.41 -27.87 -10.74
CA PRO A 485 1.03 -27.58 -10.76
C PRO A 485 1.74 -28.06 -9.48
N LYS A 486 3.07 -28.25 -9.55
CA LYS A 486 3.91 -28.52 -8.37
C LYS A 486 4.21 -27.20 -7.66
N THR A 487 4.16 -27.16 -6.32
CA THR A 487 4.32 -25.92 -5.55
C THR A 487 5.47 -26.00 -4.57
N LEU A 488 6.37 -25.04 -4.60
CA LEU A 488 7.48 -24.86 -3.66
C LEU A 488 7.24 -23.61 -2.81
N ALA A 489 7.39 -23.70 -1.49
CA ALA A 489 7.12 -22.58 -0.59
C ALA A 489 8.42 -21.90 -0.13
N VAL A 490 8.49 -20.58 -0.32
CA VAL A 490 9.61 -19.74 0.14
C VAL A 490 9.17 -18.94 1.35
N ALA A 491 9.58 -19.41 2.52
CA ALA A 491 9.44 -18.70 3.78
C ALA A 491 10.50 -17.59 3.92
N PRO A 492 10.23 -16.53 4.69
CA PRO A 492 11.25 -15.51 4.95
C PRO A 492 12.39 -16.11 5.80
N PRO A 493 13.65 -15.72 5.57
CA PRO A 493 14.77 -16.21 6.37
C PRO A 493 14.72 -15.65 7.79
N LYS A 494 15.28 -16.38 8.75
CA LYS A 494 15.40 -15.90 10.14
C LYS A 494 16.28 -14.64 10.18
N THR A 495 15.67 -13.52 10.57
CA THR A 495 16.29 -12.18 10.61
C THR A 495 17.67 -12.17 11.26
N SER A 496 17.79 -12.73 12.45
CA SER A 496 19.06 -12.72 13.20
C SER A 496 20.20 -13.47 12.50
N VAL A 497 19.88 -14.54 11.77
CA VAL A 497 20.87 -15.34 11.01
C VAL A 497 21.26 -14.61 9.72
N LEU A 498 20.27 -14.03 9.03
CA LEU A 498 20.49 -13.26 7.81
C LEU A 498 21.41 -12.07 8.08
N LEU A 499 21.09 -11.25 9.09
CA LEU A 499 21.89 -10.08 9.44
C LEU A 499 23.30 -10.48 9.88
N LYS A 500 23.44 -11.55 10.66
CA LYS A 500 24.76 -12.07 11.05
C LYS A 500 25.62 -12.38 9.82
N LYS A 501 25.11 -13.22 8.90
CA LYS A 501 25.87 -13.62 7.70
C LYS A 501 26.22 -12.41 6.83
N ARG A 502 25.27 -11.51 6.59
CA ARG A 502 25.47 -10.31 5.76
C ARG A 502 26.51 -9.35 6.35
N LEU A 503 26.44 -9.08 7.65
CA LEU A 503 27.38 -8.21 8.33
C LEU A 503 28.77 -8.85 8.48
N GLN A 504 28.84 -10.17 8.69
CA GLN A 504 30.11 -10.90 8.72
C GLN A 504 30.81 -10.89 7.36
N TYR A 505 30.07 -11.16 6.28
CA TYR A 505 30.60 -11.06 4.92
C TYR A 505 31.09 -9.64 4.62
N SER A 506 30.31 -8.62 5.03
CA SER A 506 30.71 -7.21 4.90
C SER A 506 31.99 -6.87 5.68
N ALA A 507 32.16 -7.46 6.87
CA ALA A 507 33.39 -7.29 7.65
C ALA A 507 34.61 -7.95 7.00
N GLN A 508 34.46 -9.13 6.36
CA GLN A 508 35.56 -9.79 5.65
C GLN A 508 36.02 -8.97 4.44
N VAL A 509 35.07 -8.43 3.67
CA VAL A 509 35.40 -7.52 2.55
C VAL A 509 36.14 -6.28 3.05
N ALA A 510 35.68 -5.69 4.15
CA ALA A 510 36.38 -4.56 4.77
C ALA A 510 37.79 -4.89 5.27
N GLU A 511 38.10 -6.15 5.60
CA GLU A 511 39.45 -6.55 6.03
C GLU A 511 40.44 -6.75 4.88
N GLY A 512 39.95 -6.74 3.63
CA GLY A 512 40.76 -7.00 2.45
C GLY A 512 40.88 -8.49 2.12
N ASP A 513 40.08 -9.35 2.75
CA ASP A 513 40.06 -10.81 2.49
C ASP A 513 39.45 -11.16 1.11
N ARG A 514 38.97 -10.16 0.36
CA ARG A 514 38.33 -10.26 -0.96
C ARG A 514 38.87 -9.19 -1.93
N PRO A 515 40.12 -9.33 -2.40
CA PRO A 515 40.78 -8.34 -3.25
C PRO A 515 40.15 -8.21 -4.66
N ASP A 516 39.44 -9.24 -5.11
CA ASP A 516 38.65 -9.27 -6.35
C ASP A 516 37.51 -8.25 -6.35
N LEU A 517 36.78 -8.12 -5.24
CA LEU A 517 35.72 -7.11 -5.08
C LEU A 517 36.30 -5.68 -5.02
N TRP A 518 37.49 -5.52 -4.44
CA TRP A 518 38.14 -4.21 -4.29
C TRP A 518 38.78 -3.67 -5.58
N LYS A 519 39.16 -4.56 -6.52
CA LYS A 519 39.68 -4.14 -7.84
C LYS A 519 38.62 -3.46 -8.71
N ARG A 520 37.34 -3.69 -8.44
CA ARG A 520 36.21 -3.19 -9.26
C ARG A 520 35.72 -1.82 -8.82
N THR A 521 36.19 -1.33 -7.69
CA THR A 521 35.78 -0.05 -7.11
C THR A 521 36.91 0.95 -7.27
N ALA A 522 36.72 1.95 -8.12
CA ALA A 522 37.64 3.07 -8.29
C ALA A 522 37.64 3.96 -7.04
N LEU A 523 38.11 3.43 -5.90
CA LEU A 523 38.17 4.14 -4.63
C LEU A 523 39.51 4.87 -4.51
N SER A 524 39.44 6.15 -4.16
CA SER A 524 40.62 6.97 -3.86
C SER A 524 41.42 6.38 -2.69
N ALA A 525 42.75 6.57 -2.70
CA ALA A 525 43.68 6.06 -1.69
C ALA A 525 43.33 6.43 -0.21
N ASN A 526 42.50 7.45 0.01
CA ASN A 526 42.06 7.91 1.33
C ASN A 526 41.06 6.98 2.05
N VAL A 527 40.45 6.00 1.37
CA VAL A 527 39.48 5.04 1.98
C VAL A 527 40.20 3.93 2.79
N SER A 528 41.53 3.81 2.65
CA SER A 528 42.30 2.69 3.20
C SER A 528 42.55 2.72 4.71
N VAL A 529 42.33 3.85 5.40
CA VAL A 529 42.78 4.04 6.79
C VAL A 529 41.79 3.51 7.84
N HIS A 530 40.48 3.51 7.57
CA HIS A 530 39.45 3.12 8.55
C HIS A 530 38.83 1.73 8.35
N LEU A 531 39.23 1.00 7.32
CA LEU A 531 38.66 -0.31 6.94
C LEU A 531 38.69 -1.36 8.08
N ARG A 532 39.78 -1.41 8.85
CA ARG A 532 39.88 -2.32 10.02
C ARG A 532 38.90 -1.94 11.14
N SER A 533 38.67 -0.64 11.36
CA SER A 533 37.69 -0.16 12.34
C SER A 533 36.27 -0.47 11.88
N THR A 534 35.99 -0.28 10.59
CA THR A 534 34.72 -0.65 9.97
C THR A 534 34.44 -2.15 10.14
N ALA A 535 35.42 -3.02 9.90
CA ALA A 535 35.26 -4.46 10.10
C ALA A 535 34.96 -4.84 11.55
N LYS A 536 35.67 -4.25 12.53
CA LYS A 536 35.40 -4.44 13.96
C LYS A 536 33.98 -4.01 14.33
N PHE A 537 33.55 -2.86 13.82
CA PHE A 537 32.19 -2.35 14.03
C PHE A 537 31.13 -3.28 13.43
N LEU A 538 31.29 -3.71 12.18
CA LEU A 538 30.36 -4.63 11.51
C LEU A 538 30.25 -5.99 12.22
N ARG A 539 31.36 -6.53 12.75
CA ARG A 539 31.35 -7.75 13.58
C ARG A 539 30.60 -7.56 14.89
N CYS A 540 30.80 -6.42 15.55
CA CYS A 540 30.06 -6.05 16.76
C CYS A 540 28.55 -5.97 16.47
N CYS A 541 28.16 -5.38 15.35
CA CYS A 541 26.77 -5.33 14.90
C CYS A 541 26.23 -6.75 14.66
N ALA A 542 26.97 -7.59 13.93
CA ALA A 542 26.58 -8.98 13.62
C ALA A 542 26.30 -9.78 14.90
N GLU A 543 27.18 -9.69 15.89
CA GLU A 543 27.02 -10.35 17.20
C GLU A 543 25.83 -9.78 18.00
N SER A 544 25.62 -8.47 17.96
CA SER A 544 24.50 -7.81 18.65
C SER A 544 23.15 -8.27 18.08
N PHE A 545 23.00 -8.24 16.76
CA PHE A 545 21.79 -8.69 16.06
C PHE A 545 21.53 -10.19 16.19
N PHE A 546 22.59 -11.00 16.26
CA PHE A 546 22.43 -12.44 16.43
C PHE A 546 21.96 -12.81 17.83
N LYS A 547 22.47 -12.13 18.87
CA LYS A 547 22.25 -12.47 20.28
C LYS A 547 21.00 -11.81 20.89
N SER A 548 20.59 -10.62 20.44
CA SER A 548 19.39 -9.96 20.97
C SER A 548 18.16 -10.31 20.14
N LYS A 549 17.18 -10.96 20.78
CA LYS A 549 15.88 -11.26 20.18
C LYS A 549 15.09 -9.98 19.93
N GLU A 550 15.22 -9.00 20.82
CA GLU A 550 14.54 -7.72 20.78
C GLU A 550 15.01 -6.87 19.59
N LEU A 551 16.32 -6.85 19.32
CA LEU A 551 16.85 -6.22 18.11
C LEU A 551 16.34 -6.93 16.86
N ALA A 552 16.41 -8.26 16.81
CA ALA A 552 15.92 -9.00 15.64
C ALA A 552 14.43 -8.72 15.39
N TRP A 553 13.62 -8.69 16.46
CA TRP A 553 12.20 -8.38 16.39
C TRP A 553 11.93 -6.94 15.94
N LEU A 554 12.67 -5.94 16.44
CA LEU A 554 12.55 -4.54 16.00
C LEU A 554 12.65 -4.43 14.47
N PHE A 555 13.67 -5.05 13.87
CA PHE A 555 13.88 -4.95 12.42
C PHE A 555 12.92 -5.82 11.61
N GLU A 556 12.54 -7.00 12.12
CA GLU A 556 11.52 -7.84 11.52
C GLU A 556 10.16 -7.14 11.48
N ALA A 557 9.79 -6.47 12.57
CA ALA A 557 8.57 -5.67 12.65
C ALA A 557 8.65 -4.43 11.76
N ALA A 558 9.74 -3.66 11.83
CA ALA A 558 9.96 -2.48 11.00
C ALA A 558 9.83 -2.77 9.51
N SER A 559 10.32 -3.94 9.08
CA SER A 559 10.30 -4.38 7.68
C SER A 559 9.04 -5.11 7.24
N ASN A 560 8.10 -5.42 8.15
CA ASN A 560 6.95 -6.28 7.86
C ASN A 560 7.36 -7.62 7.18
N GLY A 561 8.54 -8.14 7.52
CA GLY A 561 9.10 -9.36 6.92
C GLY A 561 9.66 -9.20 5.50
N ASN A 562 9.74 -7.98 4.96
CA ASN A 562 10.38 -7.71 3.68
C ASN A 562 11.89 -7.59 3.85
N VAL A 563 12.66 -8.52 3.26
CA VAL A 563 14.12 -8.57 3.40
C VAL A 563 14.82 -7.32 2.83
N ARG A 564 14.26 -6.67 1.80
CA ARG A 564 14.84 -5.44 1.23
C ARG A 564 14.69 -4.28 2.19
N ASP A 565 13.49 -4.10 2.74
CA ASP A 565 13.24 -3.07 3.75
C ASP A 565 14.08 -3.34 5.01
N LEU A 566 14.19 -4.61 5.43
CA LEU A 566 15.05 -5.03 6.54
C LEU A 566 16.49 -4.56 6.35
N LEU A 567 17.12 -4.90 5.22
CA LEU A 567 18.50 -4.52 4.92
C LEU A 567 18.66 -3.01 4.80
N ARG A 568 17.70 -2.31 4.18
CA ARG A 568 17.68 -0.84 4.11
C ARG A 568 17.66 -0.22 5.50
N TYR A 569 16.80 -0.69 6.40
CA TYR A 569 16.72 -0.19 7.77
C TYR A 569 17.98 -0.49 8.57
N VAL A 570 18.58 -1.67 8.41
CA VAL A 570 19.86 -1.96 9.07
C VAL A 570 20.95 -1.04 8.54
N ARG A 571 21.00 -0.76 7.23
CA ARG A 571 21.94 0.23 6.66
C ARG A 571 21.72 1.61 7.26
N VAL A 572 20.47 2.08 7.38
CA VAL A 572 20.14 3.35 8.05
C VAL A 572 20.68 3.37 9.47
N VAL A 573 20.56 2.27 10.23
CA VAL A 573 21.12 2.21 11.59
C VAL A 573 22.65 2.22 11.56
N LEU A 574 23.30 1.38 10.76
CA LEU A 574 24.77 1.34 10.68
C LEU A 574 25.40 2.70 10.31
N THR A 575 24.71 3.48 9.49
CA THR A 575 25.15 4.78 8.99
C THR A 575 24.57 5.94 9.78
N SER A 576 23.67 5.65 10.74
CA SER A 576 23.00 6.65 11.52
C SER A 576 24.01 7.44 12.34
N LYS A 577 23.84 8.75 12.30
CA LYS A 577 24.62 9.68 13.11
C LYS A 577 24.16 9.70 14.57
N HIS A 578 23.10 8.95 14.90
CA HIS A 578 22.66 8.69 16.26
C HIS A 578 23.43 7.54 16.93
N LEU A 579 24.28 6.82 16.19
CA LEU A 579 25.20 5.83 16.74
C LEU A 579 26.60 6.45 16.86
N ASP A 580 27.09 6.54 18.10
CA ASP A 580 28.42 7.05 18.40
C ASP A 580 29.46 5.95 18.15
N THR A 581 29.93 5.86 16.91
CA THR A 581 30.87 4.82 16.48
C THR A 581 32.22 4.92 17.17
N GLY A 582 32.66 6.13 17.55
CA GLY A 582 33.88 6.34 18.35
C GLY A 582 33.78 5.65 19.71
N LYS A 583 32.72 5.96 20.48
CA LYS A 583 32.41 5.30 21.76
C LYS A 583 32.31 3.79 21.61
N ILE A 584 31.70 3.31 20.53
CA ILE A 584 31.55 1.87 20.27
C ILE A 584 32.90 1.21 20.04
N LEU A 585 33.74 1.80 19.17
CA LEU A 585 35.08 1.29 18.88
C LEU A 585 35.98 1.27 20.12
N ASP A 586 35.93 2.32 20.95
CA ASP A 586 36.68 2.39 22.21
C ASP A 586 36.25 1.29 23.19
N LYS A 587 34.93 1.04 23.31
CA LYS A 587 34.41 -0.04 24.17
C LYS A 587 34.71 -1.43 23.63
N ILE A 588 34.72 -1.62 22.31
CA ILE A 588 35.16 -2.88 21.69
C ILE A 588 36.60 -3.20 22.10
N GLY A 589 37.49 -2.20 22.14
CA GLY A 589 38.88 -2.36 22.59
C GLY A 589 39.03 -2.75 24.08
N ASN A 590 38.04 -2.44 24.92
CA ASN A 590 38.14 -2.51 26.38
C ASN A 590 37.19 -3.53 27.05
N GLY A 591 36.60 -4.47 26.31
CA GLY A 591 35.70 -5.48 26.89
C GLY A 591 34.48 -5.85 26.05
N GLY A 592 34.39 -5.32 24.82
CA GLY A 592 33.29 -5.59 23.89
C GLY A 592 32.12 -4.62 24.08
N TYR A 593 31.29 -4.52 23.04
CA TYR A 593 30.09 -3.69 23.03
C TYR A 593 28.93 -4.48 22.44
N ARG A 594 27.70 -4.19 22.88
CA ARG A 594 26.47 -4.68 22.23
C ARG A 594 25.57 -3.50 21.98
N ILE A 595 25.07 -3.39 20.76
CA ILE A 595 24.13 -2.33 20.39
C ILE A 595 22.86 -2.52 21.22
N PRO A 596 22.44 -1.53 22.02
CA PRO A 596 21.20 -1.62 22.76
C PRO A 596 20.00 -1.26 21.87
N VAL A 597 18.84 -1.84 22.19
CA VAL A 597 17.60 -1.65 21.41
C VAL A 597 17.22 -0.18 21.26
N HIS A 598 17.40 0.64 22.31
CA HIS A 598 17.05 2.05 22.27
C HIS A 598 17.93 2.85 21.30
N GLU A 599 19.22 2.52 21.13
CA GLU A 599 20.09 3.20 20.16
C GLU A 599 19.67 2.85 18.71
N ALA A 600 19.30 1.59 18.46
CA ALA A 600 18.77 1.16 17.15
C ALA A 600 17.38 1.76 16.85
N LEU A 601 16.47 1.77 17.83
CA LEU A 601 15.15 2.40 17.72
C LEU A 601 15.29 3.90 17.42
N ARG A 602 16.19 4.58 18.14
CA ARG A 602 16.49 5.99 17.90
C ARG A 602 16.96 6.25 16.48
N ALA A 603 17.88 5.42 15.97
CA ALA A 603 18.34 5.52 14.60
C ALA A 603 17.21 5.33 13.57
N LEU A 604 16.22 4.47 13.83
CA LEU A 604 15.05 4.30 12.95
C LEU A 604 14.01 5.42 13.07
N LEU A 605 13.91 6.08 14.23
CA LEU A 605 13.01 7.22 14.46
C LEU A 605 13.50 8.50 13.78
N TYR A 606 14.81 8.73 13.81
CA TYR A 606 15.40 9.98 13.32
C TYR A 606 16.11 9.83 11.96
N GLY A 607 16.52 8.63 11.58
CA GLY A 607 17.31 8.40 10.36
C GLY A 607 18.64 9.14 10.39
N ASP A 608 18.85 9.99 9.39
CA ASP A 608 19.98 10.89 9.19
C ASP A 608 19.75 12.32 9.71
N LYS A 609 18.53 12.60 10.21
CA LYS A 609 18.09 13.89 10.72
C LYS A 609 18.30 14.01 12.23
N MET A 610 18.33 15.22 12.75
CA MET A 610 18.39 15.52 14.20
C MET A 610 17.03 15.42 14.87
N HIS A 611 15.97 15.71 14.12
CA HIS A 611 14.59 15.78 14.59
C HIS A 611 13.75 14.71 13.92
N PHE A 612 12.68 14.29 14.60
CA PHE A 612 11.71 13.38 14.02
C PHE A 612 11.09 14.07 12.81
N ASP A 613 11.02 13.35 11.70
CA ASP A 613 10.40 13.82 10.48
C ASP A 613 9.35 12.79 10.07
N PRO A 614 8.07 13.20 9.93
CA PRO A 614 7.01 12.28 9.61
C PRO A 614 7.28 11.58 8.28
N ASP A 615 7.85 12.22 7.24
CA ASP A 615 7.97 11.60 5.91
C ASP A 615 9.05 10.52 5.82
N THR A 616 10.17 10.70 6.52
CA THR A 616 11.33 9.79 6.45
C THR A 616 11.38 8.76 7.59
N SER A 617 10.73 9.02 8.73
CA SER A 617 10.73 8.09 9.86
C SER A 617 10.04 6.76 9.50
N VAL A 618 10.59 5.66 10.02
CA VAL A 618 9.95 4.32 9.91
C VAL A 618 8.66 4.27 10.73
N PHE A 619 8.66 4.90 11.90
CA PHE A 619 7.52 4.92 12.81
C PHE A 619 6.68 6.16 12.60
N VAL A 620 5.36 5.98 12.61
CA VAL A 620 4.39 7.07 12.47
C VAL A 620 4.23 7.83 13.77
N ASN A 621 3.98 9.14 13.68
CA ASN A 621 3.45 9.89 14.81
C ASN A 621 1.97 9.52 15.01
N LEU A 622 1.67 8.83 16.10
CA LEU A 622 0.32 8.44 16.49
C LEU A 622 -0.50 9.58 17.12
N PHE A 623 0.14 10.69 17.50
CA PHE A 623 -0.49 11.80 18.23
C PHE A 623 -0.67 13.07 17.40
N ASP A 624 -0.37 13.06 16.11
CA ASP A 624 -0.56 14.23 15.24
C ASP A 624 -2.04 14.48 14.93
N ILE A 625 -2.42 15.76 14.83
CA ILE A 625 -3.81 16.25 14.70
C ILE A 625 -3.93 17.28 13.58
N GLN A 626 -5.11 17.36 12.96
CA GLN A 626 -5.37 18.33 11.89
C GLN A 626 -6.17 19.51 12.42
N ARG A 627 -7.07 19.25 13.36
CA ARG A 627 -7.90 20.27 13.99
C ARG A 627 -7.52 20.45 15.45
N ALA A 628 -7.90 21.60 16.02
CA ALA A 628 -7.78 21.91 17.42
C ALA A 628 -8.80 21.12 18.28
N ASP A 629 -8.75 19.79 18.18
CA ASP A 629 -9.58 18.85 18.89
C ASP A 629 -8.68 17.88 19.66
N PRO A 630 -8.74 17.88 21.02
CA PRO A 630 -7.93 16.99 21.84
C PRO A 630 -8.15 15.50 21.55
N MET A 631 -9.33 15.09 21.07
CA MET A 631 -9.62 13.69 20.75
C MET A 631 -8.80 13.20 19.56
N GLU A 632 -8.54 14.06 18.56
CA GLU A 632 -7.83 13.65 17.34
C GLU A 632 -6.44 13.06 17.62
N HIS A 633 -5.82 13.42 18.75
CA HIS A 633 -4.53 12.86 19.20
C HIS A 633 -4.55 11.34 19.33
N PHE A 634 -5.73 10.71 19.43
CA PHE A 634 -5.83 9.29 19.77
C PHE A 634 -6.43 8.44 18.65
N SER A 635 -6.88 9.01 17.52
CA SER A 635 -7.54 8.23 16.47
C SER A 635 -6.64 7.16 15.88
N ARG A 636 -5.40 7.50 15.53
CA ARG A 636 -4.40 6.56 14.96
C ARG A 636 -4.06 5.44 15.95
N MET A 637 -3.83 5.82 17.21
CA MET A 637 -3.51 4.89 18.29
C MET A 637 -4.67 3.90 18.55
N LEU A 638 -5.90 4.40 18.65
CA LEU A 638 -7.07 3.57 18.93
C LEU A 638 -7.45 2.68 17.74
N ALA A 639 -7.26 3.16 16.51
CA ALA A 639 -7.43 2.33 15.31
C ALA A 639 -6.47 1.13 15.30
N LEU A 640 -5.17 1.35 15.58
CA LEU A 640 -4.20 0.26 15.67
C LEU A 640 -4.51 -0.70 16.82
N ARG A 641 -4.90 -0.19 17.99
CA ARG A 641 -5.31 -1.03 19.13
C ARG A 641 -6.49 -1.92 18.76
N TYR A 642 -7.52 -1.36 18.13
CA TYR A 642 -8.70 -2.12 17.72
C TYR A 642 -8.33 -3.25 16.76
N LEU A 643 -7.52 -2.95 15.73
CA LEU A 643 -7.04 -3.95 14.78
C LEU A 643 -6.16 -5.02 15.44
N ASP A 644 -5.38 -4.67 16.47
CA ASP A 644 -4.53 -5.62 17.19
C ASP A 644 -5.30 -6.61 18.04
N GLN A 645 -6.48 -6.23 18.53
CA GLN A 645 -7.38 -7.10 19.31
C GLN A 645 -8.09 -8.15 18.45
N ILE A 646 -8.04 -8.02 17.12
CA ILE A 646 -8.61 -9.00 16.20
C ILE A 646 -7.72 -10.24 16.24
N PRO A 647 -8.26 -11.41 16.63
CA PRO A 647 -7.47 -12.61 16.77
C PRO A 647 -6.75 -12.93 15.46
N PRO A 648 -5.48 -13.35 15.50
CA PRO A 648 -4.81 -13.91 14.33
C PRO A 648 -5.50 -15.24 13.99
N GLY A 649 -6.57 -15.19 13.20
CA GLY A 649 -7.12 -16.38 12.55
C GLY A 649 -6.15 -16.92 11.50
N THR A 650 -6.54 -17.99 10.79
CA THR A 650 -5.86 -18.43 9.56
C THR A 650 -5.66 -17.24 8.59
N PRO A 651 -4.69 -17.25 7.65
CA PRO A 651 -4.34 -16.09 6.82
C PRO A 651 -5.53 -15.41 6.10
N THR A 652 -6.61 -16.15 5.86
CA THR A 652 -7.87 -15.71 5.27
C THR A 652 -8.80 -14.97 6.25
N TYR A 653 -8.64 -15.15 7.56
CA TYR A 653 -9.52 -14.70 8.65
C TYR A 653 -8.90 -13.64 9.58
N ALA A 654 -7.62 -13.30 9.38
CA ALA A 654 -6.97 -12.21 10.14
C ALA A 654 -7.25 -10.80 9.58
N TYR A 655 -8.22 -10.68 8.66
CA TYR A 655 -8.69 -9.42 8.10
C TYR A 655 -10.03 -9.04 8.72
N CYS A 656 -10.27 -7.75 8.86
CA CYS A 656 -11.56 -7.20 9.25
C CYS A 656 -12.05 -6.24 8.17
N ARG A 657 -13.37 -6.03 8.12
CA ARG A 657 -13.91 -5.06 7.18
C ARG A 657 -13.54 -3.64 7.59
N LEU A 658 -13.13 -2.84 6.62
CA LEU A 658 -12.73 -1.44 6.75
C LEU A 658 -13.86 -0.59 7.35
N ASP A 659 -15.10 -0.81 6.93
CA ASP A 659 -16.25 -0.08 7.45
C ASP A 659 -16.51 -0.35 8.94
N VAL A 660 -16.19 -1.54 9.44
CA VAL A 660 -16.28 -1.88 10.87
C VAL A 660 -15.28 -1.05 11.69
N VAL A 661 -14.05 -0.86 11.18
CA VAL A 661 -13.03 -0.05 11.86
C VAL A 661 -13.40 1.44 11.82
N ILE A 662 -13.96 1.90 10.71
CA ILE A 662 -14.49 3.27 10.59
C ILE A 662 -15.64 3.46 11.58
N GLN A 663 -16.60 2.53 11.64
CA GLN A 663 -17.71 2.56 12.58
C GLN A 663 -17.24 2.58 14.04
N TYR A 664 -16.21 1.80 14.38
CA TYR A 664 -15.60 1.83 15.71
C TYR A 664 -15.10 3.24 16.08
N LEU A 665 -14.36 3.91 15.18
CA LEU A 665 -13.91 5.28 15.43
C LEU A 665 -15.10 6.26 15.49
N CYS A 666 -16.12 6.11 14.64
CA CYS A 666 -17.32 6.93 14.72
C CYS A 666 -18.06 6.77 16.05
N GLN A 667 -18.12 5.55 16.60
CA GLN A 667 -18.71 5.29 17.93
C GLN A 667 -17.93 5.96 19.06
N LEU A 668 -16.63 6.19 18.88
CA LEU A 668 -15.80 6.96 19.83
C LEU A 668 -15.99 8.48 19.72
N GLY A 669 -16.74 8.97 18.71
CA GLY A 669 -17.02 10.38 18.50
C GLY A 669 -16.23 11.04 17.36
N TYR A 670 -15.44 10.29 16.58
CA TYR A 670 -14.77 10.82 15.39
C TYR A 670 -15.75 10.97 14.20
N SER A 671 -15.51 11.92 13.30
CA SER A 671 -16.27 11.98 12.05
C SER A 671 -15.85 10.85 11.11
N GLY A 672 -16.74 10.49 10.16
CA GLY A 672 -16.43 9.47 9.14
C GLY A 672 -15.24 9.85 8.26
N ASP A 673 -15.09 11.14 7.94
CA ASP A 673 -13.97 11.66 7.16
C ASP A 673 -12.64 11.59 7.93
N HIS A 674 -12.64 11.94 9.22
CA HIS A 674 -11.47 11.78 10.10
C HIS A 674 -11.09 10.32 10.28
N ALA A 675 -12.07 9.43 10.50
CA ALA A 675 -11.84 8.00 10.64
C ALA A 675 -11.23 7.40 9.36
N THR A 676 -11.80 7.75 8.21
CA THR A 676 -11.31 7.27 6.90
C THR A 676 -9.90 7.79 6.60
N SER A 677 -9.63 9.07 6.83
CA SER A 677 -8.29 9.65 6.62
C SER A 677 -7.26 9.09 7.59
N THR A 678 -7.64 8.81 8.85
CA THR A 678 -6.80 8.14 9.85
C THR A 678 -6.33 6.77 9.35
N ILE A 679 -7.27 5.93 8.90
CA ILE A 679 -6.94 4.57 8.43
C ILE A 679 -6.14 4.63 7.12
N ARG A 680 -6.50 5.53 6.19
CA ARG A 680 -5.74 5.76 4.96
C ARG A 680 -4.30 6.14 5.24
N TYR A 681 -4.07 7.02 6.21
CA TYR A 681 -2.72 7.40 6.63
C TYR A 681 -1.95 6.19 7.18
N LEU A 682 -2.53 5.43 8.12
CA LEU A 682 -1.90 4.21 8.67
C LEU A 682 -1.57 3.16 7.59
N TYR A 683 -2.45 3.01 6.58
CA TYR A 683 -2.22 2.15 5.42
C TYR A 683 -1.03 2.64 4.59
N SER A 684 -1.01 3.93 4.22
CA SER A 684 0.08 4.53 3.43
C SER A 684 1.44 4.41 4.11
N ARG A 685 1.45 4.33 5.44
CA ARG A 685 2.62 4.17 6.29
C ARG A 685 2.93 2.72 6.67
N LYS A 686 2.29 1.76 6.00
CA LYS A 686 2.48 0.31 6.19
C LYS A 686 2.25 -0.17 7.62
N CYS A 687 1.49 0.55 8.45
CA CYS A 687 1.03 0.07 9.75
C CYS A 687 -0.16 -0.90 9.58
N CYS A 688 -0.92 -0.74 8.52
CA CYS A 688 -2.01 -1.61 8.11
C CYS A 688 -1.81 -2.08 6.65
N GLU A 689 -2.41 -3.20 6.28
CA GLU A 689 -2.39 -3.69 4.90
C GLU A 689 -3.75 -4.29 4.50
N GLY A 690 -4.04 -4.25 3.20
CA GLY A 690 -5.20 -4.88 2.58
C GLY A 690 -4.87 -6.30 2.13
N ARG A 691 -5.86 -7.00 1.56
CA ARG A 691 -5.65 -8.37 1.03
C ARG A 691 -4.58 -8.42 -0.05
N VAL A 692 -4.51 -7.38 -0.86
CA VAL A 692 -3.45 -7.16 -1.84
C VAL A 692 -2.42 -6.21 -1.22
N PRO A 693 -1.18 -6.67 -0.95
CA PRO A 693 -0.12 -5.80 -0.46
C PRO A 693 0.24 -4.71 -1.47
N ASP A 694 0.62 -3.53 -0.97
CA ASP A 694 1.06 -2.36 -1.76
C ASP A 694 0.05 -1.89 -2.84
N GLN A 695 -1.24 -2.22 -2.65
CA GLN A 695 -2.32 -1.74 -3.52
C GLN A 695 -2.57 -0.25 -3.30
N ASN A 696 -2.99 0.48 -4.33
CA ASN A 696 -3.41 1.86 -4.17
C ASN A 696 -4.66 1.90 -3.28
N TRP A 697 -4.75 2.88 -2.36
CA TRP A 697 -5.87 3.01 -1.42
C TRP A 697 -7.23 2.96 -2.11
N LYS A 698 -7.34 3.53 -3.32
CA LYS A 698 -8.59 3.55 -4.11
C LYS A 698 -9.09 2.16 -4.49
N ASP A 699 -8.19 1.19 -4.61
CA ASP A 699 -8.51 -0.16 -5.07
C ASP A 699 -8.62 -1.14 -3.88
N VAL A 700 -8.36 -0.69 -2.65
CA VAL A 700 -8.43 -1.52 -1.44
C VAL A 700 -9.87 -2.03 -1.26
N SER A 701 -10.06 -3.32 -1.52
CA SER A 701 -11.36 -3.97 -1.46
C SER A 701 -11.76 -4.29 -0.02
N GLY A 702 -12.31 -3.29 0.68
CA GLY A 702 -13.15 -3.45 1.87
C GLY A 702 -12.56 -4.10 3.12
N ASP A 703 -11.40 -4.74 3.07
CA ASP A 703 -10.79 -5.51 4.16
C ASP A 703 -9.40 -4.97 4.50
N ILE A 704 -9.10 -4.91 5.79
CA ILE A 704 -7.85 -4.39 6.34
C ILE A 704 -7.39 -5.21 7.55
N ARG A 705 -6.07 -5.29 7.75
CA ARG A 705 -5.47 -5.87 8.96
C ARG A 705 -4.29 -5.05 9.45
N ILE A 706 -3.93 -5.24 10.73
CA ILE A 706 -2.69 -4.71 11.27
C ILE A 706 -1.48 -5.49 10.74
N THR A 707 -0.39 -4.78 10.50
CA THR A 707 0.91 -5.37 10.11
C THR A 707 1.80 -5.59 11.34
N ASN A 708 2.96 -6.23 11.17
CA ASN A 708 3.93 -6.36 12.26
C ASN A 708 4.46 -4.99 12.73
N LEU A 709 4.66 -4.03 11.80
CA LEU A 709 5.04 -2.66 12.11
C LEU A 709 3.96 -1.97 12.95
N GLY A 710 2.70 -2.06 12.55
CA GLY A 710 1.58 -1.50 13.31
C GLY A 710 1.50 -2.09 14.72
N ARG A 711 1.58 -3.42 14.82
CA ARG A 711 1.56 -4.17 16.08
C ARG A 711 2.71 -3.79 17.00
N TYR A 712 3.94 -3.73 16.47
CA TYR A 712 5.11 -3.32 17.24
C TYR A 712 5.03 -1.85 17.66
N THR A 713 4.46 -0.99 16.82
CA THR A 713 4.26 0.43 17.16
C THR A 713 3.34 0.57 18.37
N ILE A 714 2.19 -0.11 18.38
CA ILE A 714 1.19 0.01 19.46
C ILE A 714 1.52 -0.81 20.72
N ASN A 715 2.29 -1.89 20.61
CA ASN A 715 2.61 -2.77 21.74
C ASN A 715 3.99 -2.54 22.37
N ASP A 716 4.95 -1.96 21.63
CA ASP A 716 6.32 -1.79 22.11
C ASP A 716 6.77 -0.32 22.06
N VAL A 717 6.72 0.29 20.86
CA VAL A 717 7.33 1.61 20.61
C VAL A 717 6.62 2.72 21.37
N ILE A 718 5.29 2.71 21.42
CA ILE A 718 4.49 3.73 22.12
C ILE A 718 4.80 3.82 23.61
N TYR A 719 5.36 2.77 24.21
CA TYR A 719 5.75 2.73 25.62
C TYR A 719 7.18 3.25 25.86
N THR A 720 7.92 3.70 24.84
CA THR A 720 9.32 4.13 24.95
C THR A 720 9.46 5.64 25.12
N PHE A 721 10.41 6.08 25.96
CA PHE A 721 10.76 7.49 26.06
C PHE A 721 11.28 8.03 24.72
N ASP A 722 12.07 7.25 23.97
CA ASP A 722 12.62 7.66 22.68
C ASP A 722 11.53 8.05 21.67
N TYR A 723 10.44 7.30 21.61
CA TYR A 723 9.30 7.61 20.74
C TYR A 723 8.62 8.93 21.13
N HIS A 724 8.21 9.09 22.40
CA HIS A 724 7.57 10.32 22.87
C HIS A 724 8.49 11.55 22.74
N GLY A 725 9.78 11.36 23.03
CA GLY A 725 10.79 12.41 22.88
C GLY A 725 11.09 12.79 21.43
N ALA A 726 10.78 11.90 20.47
CA ALA A 726 10.88 12.12 19.04
C ALA A 726 9.63 12.85 18.50
N VAL A 727 8.44 12.28 18.68
CA VAL A 727 7.19 12.79 18.07
C VAL A 727 6.69 14.10 18.67
N VAL A 728 7.17 14.50 19.86
CA VAL A 728 6.82 15.78 20.49
C VAL A 728 7.10 16.99 19.61
N VAL A 729 8.09 16.93 18.71
CA VAL A 729 8.40 18.06 17.81
C VAL A 729 7.41 18.16 16.66
N ASP A 730 6.78 17.04 16.28
CA ASP A 730 5.82 16.91 15.19
C ASP A 730 4.35 16.85 15.69
N THR A 731 4.12 17.11 16.98
CA THR A 731 2.77 17.04 17.57
C THR A 731 2.27 18.45 17.93
N PRO A 732 1.15 18.92 17.36
CA PRO A 732 0.52 20.18 17.78
C PRO A 732 0.11 20.15 19.26
N ILE A 733 0.40 21.20 20.02
CA ILE A 733 0.06 21.28 21.46
C ILE A 733 -1.01 22.34 21.68
N LEU A 734 -2.22 21.91 22.02
CA LEU A 734 -3.39 22.79 22.20
C LEU A 734 -3.24 23.69 23.43
N ASP A 735 -2.75 23.15 24.54
CA ASP A 735 -2.52 23.91 25.78
C ASP A 735 -1.35 24.90 25.61
N GLU A 736 -1.66 26.19 25.64
CA GLU A 736 -0.69 27.29 25.46
C GLU A 736 0.43 27.30 26.52
N LYS A 737 0.12 26.95 27.77
CA LYS A 737 1.11 26.90 28.86
C LYS A 737 2.08 25.74 28.65
N LYS A 738 1.57 24.56 28.27
CA LYS A 738 2.41 23.40 27.94
C LYS A 738 3.25 23.68 26.69
N ARG A 739 2.66 24.29 25.67
CA ARG A 739 3.35 24.70 24.43
C ARG A 739 4.53 25.63 24.69
N ALA A 740 4.40 26.58 25.62
CA ALA A 740 5.49 27.51 25.97
C ALA A 740 6.72 26.83 26.62
N VAL A 741 6.53 25.68 27.28
CA VAL A 741 7.59 24.92 27.98
C VAL A 741 8.19 23.83 27.09
N ILE A 742 7.40 23.26 26.17
CA ILE A 742 7.86 22.26 25.20
C ILE A 742 8.68 22.97 24.11
N ARG A 743 10.01 22.90 24.23
CA ARG A 743 10.97 23.56 23.33
C ARG A 743 11.94 22.56 22.70
N ASP A 744 12.67 23.01 21.69
CA ASP A 744 13.77 22.20 21.15
C ASP A 744 14.94 22.14 22.15
N VAL A 745 15.31 20.93 22.57
CA VAL A 745 16.31 20.68 23.61
C VAL A 745 17.11 19.41 23.30
N PHE A 746 18.42 19.46 23.51
CA PHE A 746 19.35 18.36 23.23
C PHE A 746 19.85 17.60 24.48
N PRO A 747 20.18 18.25 25.62
CA PRO A 747 20.68 17.53 26.78
C PRO A 747 19.67 16.51 27.32
N ILE A 748 20.13 15.30 27.67
CA ILE A 748 19.24 14.21 28.08
C ILE A 748 18.31 14.59 29.24
N ARG A 749 18.81 15.29 30.27
CA ARG A 749 17.98 15.76 31.41
C ARG A 749 16.85 16.68 30.95
N ARG A 750 17.14 17.64 30.06
CA ARG A 750 16.12 18.54 29.49
C ARG A 750 15.13 17.80 28.58
N ARG A 751 15.59 16.79 27.83
CA ARG A 751 14.73 15.93 27.02
C ARG A 751 13.76 15.12 27.88
N LEU A 752 14.21 14.64 29.05
CA LEU A 752 13.35 13.93 30.01
C LEU A 752 12.27 14.87 30.57
N ASP A 753 12.62 16.11 30.92
CA ASP A 753 11.65 17.11 31.39
C ASP A 753 10.62 17.48 30.30
N ARG A 754 11.07 17.64 29.05
CA ARG A 754 10.17 17.84 27.90
C ARG A 754 9.24 16.65 27.69
N GLY A 755 9.76 15.43 27.76
CA GLY A 755 8.98 14.21 27.62
C GLY A 755 7.90 14.08 28.69
N ASP A 756 8.23 14.39 29.94
CA ASP A 756 7.28 14.38 31.06
C ASP A 756 6.17 15.42 30.86
N ALA A 757 6.52 16.64 30.47
CA ALA A 757 5.56 17.70 30.16
C ALA A 757 4.62 17.33 29.00
N PHE A 758 5.14 16.65 27.96
CA PHE A 758 4.38 16.18 26.81
C PHE A 758 3.42 15.04 27.18
N VAL A 759 3.87 14.07 27.97
CA VAL A 759 3.02 12.97 28.45
C VAL A 759 1.90 13.48 29.36
N ASP A 760 2.18 14.47 30.21
CA ASP A 760 1.15 15.14 31.01
C ASP A 760 0.10 15.84 30.14
N TYR A 761 0.54 16.52 29.08
CA TYR A 761 -0.35 17.14 28.12
C TYR A 761 -1.26 16.10 27.45
N LEU A 762 -0.69 15.03 26.90
CA LEU A 762 -1.47 13.96 26.25
C LEU A 762 -2.44 13.28 27.22
N ARG A 763 -2.05 13.07 28.48
CA ARG A 763 -2.93 12.54 29.53
C ARG A 763 -4.10 13.46 29.84
N SER A 764 -3.88 14.78 29.78
CA SER A 764 -4.96 15.75 29.93
C SER A 764 -5.89 15.71 28.72
N ALA A 765 -5.33 15.69 27.50
CA ALA A 765 -6.09 15.60 26.26
C ALA A 765 -6.92 14.32 26.17
N SER A 766 -6.43 13.18 26.67
CA SER A 766 -7.16 11.91 26.63
C SER A 766 -8.45 11.92 27.44
N ARG A 767 -8.66 12.90 28.33
CA ARG A 767 -9.92 13.06 29.07
C ARG A 767 -11.08 13.55 28.19
N ALA A 768 -10.80 14.05 26.98
CA ALA A 768 -11.83 14.35 26.00
C ALA A 768 -12.43 13.09 25.35
N VAL A 769 -11.74 11.95 25.42
CA VAL A 769 -12.25 10.68 24.88
C VAL A 769 -13.33 10.13 25.82
N GLN A 770 -14.53 9.90 25.29
CA GLN A 770 -15.70 9.51 26.08
C GLN A 770 -15.72 8.01 26.45
N ASP A 771 -14.94 7.18 25.77
CA ASP A 771 -14.87 5.73 26.03
C ASP A 771 -13.90 5.37 27.16
N ALA A 772 -14.41 4.72 28.21
CA ALA A 772 -13.62 4.38 29.39
C ALA A 772 -12.48 3.40 29.09
N ASP A 773 -12.68 2.46 28.15
CA ASP A 773 -11.65 1.50 27.78
C ASP A 773 -10.52 2.11 26.97
N ALA A 774 -10.82 3.06 26.10
CA ALA A 774 -9.87 3.89 25.39
C ALA A 774 -9.03 4.70 26.37
N VAL A 775 -9.67 5.39 27.33
CA VAL A 775 -8.99 6.19 28.35
C VAL A 775 -8.06 5.32 29.22
N ARG A 776 -8.54 4.15 29.69
CA ARG A 776 -7.72 3.21 30.48
C ARG A 776 -6.45 2.76 29.76
N PHE A 777 -6.51 2.60 28.45
CA PHE A 777 -5.35 2.25 27.65
C PHE A 777 -4.37 3.42 27.49
N CYS A 778 -4.88 4.62 27.23
CA CYS A 778 -4.07 5.84 27.21
C CYS A 778 -3.30 5.99 28.53
N ASP A 779 -4.01 5.87 29.67
CA ASP A 779 -3.43 5.97 31.01
C ASP A 779 -2.30 4.95 31.21
N ARG A 780 -2.52 3.69 30.82
CA ARG A 780 -1.49 2.63 30.88
C ARG A 780 -0.24 2.95 30.07
N VAL A 781 -0.39 3.48 28.86
CA VAL A 781 0.72 3.92 28.01
C VAL A 781 1.51 5.02 28.73
N PHE A 782 0.82 6.07 29.16
CA PHE A 782 1.46 7.24 29.77
C PHE A 782 2.11 6.92 31.12
N ASP A 783 1.50 6.09 31.96
CA ASP A 783 2.09 5.66 33.24
C ASP A 783 3.38 4.87 33.03
N THR A 784 3.41 4.01 32.01
CA THR A 784 4.59 3.23 31.68
C THR A 784 5.72 4.13 31.18
N VAL A 785 5.40 5.12 30.34
CA VAL A 785 6.39 6.09 29.84
C VAL A 785 6.95 6.93 30.98
N LYS A 786 6.10 7.44 31.89
CA LYS A 786 6.56 8.17 33.09
C LYS A 786 7.51 7.35 33.95
N ARG A 787 7.16 6.10 34.23
CA ARG A 787 8.02 5.18 34.98
C ARG A 787 9.38 4.99 34.32
N ARG A 788 9.42 4.87 32.98
CA ARG A 788 10.69 4.77 32.23
C ARG A 788 11.49 6.07 32.29
N ILE A 789 10.85 7.24 32.23
CA ILE A 789 11.52 8.54 32.41
C ILE A 789 12.19 8.60 33.79
N GLU A 790 11.49 8.20 34.85
CA GLU A 790 12.03 8.16 36.22
C GLU A 790 13.21 7.19 36.35
N GLN A 791 13.13 6.00 35.74
CA GLN A 791 14.23 5.04 35.72
C GLN A 791 15.48 5.61 35.03
N ILE A 792 15.31 6.32 33.90
CA ILE A 792 16.42 6.97 33.21
C ILE A 792 17.01 8.09 34.07
N ARG A 793 16.17 8.92 34.72
CA ARG A 793 16.62 9.96 35.66
C ARG A 793 17.48 9.35 36.76
N ALA A 794 17.00 8.29 37.42
CA ALA A 794 17.74 7.60 38.47
C ALA A 794 19.11 7.07 37.97
N SER A 795 19.16 6.51 36.76
CA SER A 795 20.42 6.01 36.16
C SER A 795 21.43 7.09 35.78
N LEU A 796 20.99 8.34 35.64
CA LEU A 796 21.86 9.49 35.36
C LEU A 796 22.39 10.16 36.64
N ASP A 797 21.80 9.84 37.79
CA ASP A 797 22.19 10.33 39.11
C ASP A 797 23.05 9.31 39.87
N SER A 798 23.01 8.03 39.47
CA SER A 798 23.94 6.96 39.87
C SER A 798 25.21 6.98 39.03
#